data_AF-A0AAD7HG56-F1
#
_entry.id   AF-A0AAD7HG56-F1
#
_cell.length_a   1.000
_cell.length_b   1.000
_cell.length_c   1.000
_cell.angle_alpha   90.00
_cell.angle_beta   90.00
_cell.angle_gamma   90.00
#
_symmetry.space_group_name_H-M   'P 1'
#
loop_
_entity.id
_entity.type
_entity.pdbx_description
1 polymer ?
#
loop_
_entity_poly.entity_id
_entity_poly.type
_entity_poly.pdbx_seq_one_letter_code
_entity_poly.pdbx_strand_id
1 'polypeptide(L)'
;LSRALRHIEDNNNVTRGTDDSQLRSVNTNSGEQRTEQHDVQLTRETTLAILYTYPLNVTVEYPETIENGSVGHLFTMDPRNWTSPILDVVYSRGKPAGQTIKGQEVFTKILRDSGGEPLPCVRTHTTCHGSKVCPYTDMDLLSQPHTSASRADVKERLQNDRDYRLQSTSPSKDVFMRTVSYVAAVQRLGCRRPLTEETFLLASEEEARDARELYLDQIRRGYRMPEGVCEGRLVFGFSDSDERPYVCDSTIGNGAYDVNYIEAVITGDIEEASRIEQSAEDLGYGPLVECTTVSNPSSQRAYCTVSHRDSQGALVQPLLENLPCSSRFVVYEPLEEDRATCPYVLIVTRGPHSHPVPLPTKTPLHIRTTLMDLFKQLSDDLADLTPRRFIRHPILRAFLSKRFPTISSPTLADWHAYIKQARDELYPWGTGWRGVVNLKAHQDSRIPKENHYIRRILAIDMDPLDNTDADDDEALPKPKDNILRIIICMTPEASRRLLSSGRYLQSDIGFKRIVGFKEFEVAGMERDANTSIVYVRIFLNQMTAAAHQRVFEEIEAIVFEDTGKRLQWHHIHASTVNDGLDSMILSWVADQHRGQAKGLGLHLKNIASKLPPKRDLYEPDRLVQDLGPYEHLHRNFRVCTVHYFRLVQLCGTTEQVRWLMRGLVCMEHPDWEGSLQTICSLGGKAAKDWVQNKVSSGFVFEGICWQKSFIPRAIWEAGESNSNLIESVHRDANREGVHCTLLGGLLKGQQFDAMKMKTLAAYESWGITPTYKSAHISENAVSNLKRRDYQTHRRLVAEDAKIEAWNFKFNASVENYIKAQRATLAKRQQLAGEDNAQRRQKLEDDLEKKIRSENRLKDMVEKVYSGRAALGNTGTGKVMLLEAV
;
A
#
# COMPACT_ATOMS: atom_id res chain seq x y z
N LEU A 1 -30.50 31.21 -5.38
CA LEU A 1 -30.14 30.06 -6.24
C LEU A 1 -30.17 30.36 -7.76
N SER A 2 -31.16 31.03 -8.37
CA SER A 2 -31.17 31.25 -9.84
C SER A 2 -30.14 32.26 -10.39
N ARG A 3 -29.48 33.04 -9.52
CA ARG A 3 -28.30 33.87 -9.87
C ARG A 3 -26.95 33.21 -9.55
N ALA A 4 -26.95 32.15 -8.73
CA ALA A 4 -25.75 31.40 -8.36
C ALA A 4 -25.54 30.13 -9.21
N LEU A 5 -26.57 29.70 -9.95
CA LEU A 5 -26.53 28.50 -10.80
C LEU A 5 -26.25 28.79 -12.27
N ARG A 6 -26.48 30.02 -12.76
CA ARG A 6 -26.00 30.42 -14.09
C ARG A 6 -24.48 30.40 -14.19
N HIS A 7 -23.76 30.56 -13.08
CA HIS A 7 -22.30 30.64 -13.10
C HIS A 7 -21.55 29.30 -13.12
N ILE A 8 -22.24 28.17 -13.02
CA ILE A 8 -21.63 26.83 -13.16
C ILE A 8 -21.78 26.29 -14.59
N GLU A 9 -22.74 26.80 -15.38
CA GLU A 9 -23.09 26.27 -16.72
C GLU A 9 -22.52 27.08 -17.90
N ASP A 10 -22.13 28.34 -17.74
CA ASP A 10 -21.72 29.20 -18.89
C ASP A 10 -20.24 29.09 -19.31
N ASN A 11 -19.41 28.23 -18.69
CA ASN A 11 -17.95 28.22 -18.95
C ASN A 11 -17.46 27.27 -20.06
N ASN A 12 -18.35 26.75 -20.92
CA ASN A 12 -17.96 25.91 -22.06
C ASN A 12 -18.21 26.53 -23.44
N ASN A 13 -18.62 27.80 -23.58
CA ASN A 13 -18.55 28.49 -24.86
C ASN A 13 -18.67 30.02 -24.73
N VAL A 14 -17.83 30.73 -25.50
CA VAL A 14 -17.84 32.17 -25.84
C VAL A 14 -16.92 33.10 -25.03
N THR A 15 -15.91 33.57 -25.77
CA THR A 15 -15.06 34.76 -25.55
C THR A 15 -15.85 36.07 -25.37
N ARG A 16 -15.54 36.86 -24.33
CA ARG A 16 -15.12 38.29 -24.43
C ARG A 16 -15.00 38.98 -23.06
N GLY A 17 -13.79 39.46 -22.78
CA GLY A 17 -13.48 40.84 -22.37
C GLY A 17 -13.93 41.34 -21.00
N THR A 18 -13.06 41.19 -19.99
CA THR A 18 -12.69 42.25 -19.01
C THR A 18 -11.38 41.87 -18.32
N ASP A 19 -10.53 42.87 -18.05
CA ASP A 19 -9.17 42.81 -17.51
C ASP A 19 -8.93 41.80 -16.37
N ASP A 20 -8.16 40.76 -16.67
CA ASP A 20 -7.69 39.75 -15.69
C ASP A 20 -6.27 39.28 -16.06
N SER A 21 -5.41 40.26 -16.41
CA SER A 21 -4.10 40.08 -17.07
C SER A 21 -2.93 39.73 -16.15
N GLN A 22 -3.16 39.35 -14.89
CA GLN A 22 -2.06 38.93 -14.01
C GLN A 22 -2.20 37.46 -13.58
N LEU A 23 -1.31 36.65 -14.14
CA LEU A 23 -0.94 35.28 -13.76
C LEU A 23 -1.93 34.17 -14.13
N ARG A 24 -2.24 33.97 -15.41
CA ARG A 24 -2.54 32.61 -15.94
C ARG A 24 -1.30 32.10 -16.67
N SER A 25 -0.54 31.18 -16.09
CA SER A 25 0.46 30.40 -16.84
C SER A 25 -0.28 29.32 -17.63
N VAL A 26 -0.10 29.30 -18.94
CA VAL A 26 -0.67 28.29 -19.83
C VAL A 26 0.46 27.32 -20.20
N ASN A 27 0.31 26.06 -19.80
CA ASN A 27 1.26 25.00 -20.14
C ASN A 27 0.98 24.60 -21.59
N THR A 28 1.83 25.02 -22.55
CA THR A 28 1.62 24.73 -23.97
C THR A 28 2.83 24.04 -24.59
N ASN A 29 2.61 22.80 -25.06
CA ASN A 29 3.29 22.27 -26.24
C ASN A 29 2.40 22.43 -27.50
N SER A 30 1.18 22.98 -27.37
CA SER A 30 0.31 23.32 -28.50
C SER A 30 0.73 24.68 -29.09
N GLY A 31 0.98 24.72 -30.40
CA GLY A 31 1.53 25.88 -31.12
C GLY A 31 0.69 27.17 -31.15
N GLU A 32 -0.34 27.30 -30.31
CA GLU A 32 -1.35 28.37 -30.40
C GLU A 32 -0.88 29.73 -29.87
N GLN A 33 0.30 29.83 -29.22
CA GLN A 33 0.81 31.09 -28.67
C GLN A 33 2.30 31.37 -28.94
N ARG A 34 2.98 30.58 -29.78
CA ARG A 34 4.38 30.82 -30.14
C ARG A 34 4.49 31.35 -31.57
N THR A 35 5.48 32.20 -31.83
CA THR A 35 5.87 32.55 -33.20
C THR A 35 7.17 31.86 -33.55
N GLU A 36 7.35 31.49 -34.82
CA GLU A 36 8.54 30.81 -35.32
C GLU A 36 9.21 31.61 -36.43
N GLN A 37 10.54 31.57 -36.46
CA GLN A 37 11.39 32.18 -37.47
C GLN A 37 12.50 31.21 -37.84
N HIS A 38 12.89 31.18 -39.11
CA HIS A 38 13.94 30.28 -39.61
C HIS A 38 15.23 31.04 -39.91
N ASP A 39 16.36 30.33 -39.82
CA ASP A 39 17.69 30.82 -40.21
C ASP A 39 18.10 32.14 -39.54
N VAL A 40 17.82 32.27 -38.24
CA VAL A 40 18.07 33.48 -37.47
C VAL A 40 19.52 33.54 -36.99
N GLN A 41 20.26 34.56 -37.41
CA GLN A 41 21.65 34.72 -36.99
C GLN A 41 21.75 35.16 -35.53
N LEU A 42 22.40 34.34 -34.67
CA LEU A 42 22.57 34.62 -33.24
C LEU A 42 23.88 35.35 -32.95
N THR A 43 25.00 34.84 -33.47
CA THR A 43 26.35 35.42 -33.36
C THR A 43 27.01 35.42 -34.75
N ARG A 44 28.28 35.85 -34.85
CA ARG A 44 29.05 35.71 -36.10
C ARG A 44 29.24 34.24 -36.52
N GLU A 45 29.27 33.32 -35.55
CA GLU A 45 29.62 31.91 -35.73
C GLU A 45 28.41 30.97 -35.56
N THR A 46 27.23 31.47 -35.19
CA THR A 46 26.06 30.65 -34.92
C THR A 46 24.82 31.24 -35.58
N THR A 47 24.18 30.43 -36.41
CA THR A 47 22.82 30.64 -36.95
C THR A 47 21.90 29.60 -36.34
N LEU A 48 20.74 30.05 -35.86
CA LEU A 48 19.67 29.18 -35.37
C LEU A 48 18.86 28.70 -36.57
N ALA A 49 18.66 27.40 -36.68
CA ALA A 49 17.80 26.83 -37.73
C ALA A 49 16.35 27.28 -37.53
N ILE A 50 15.91 27.34 -36.27
CA ILE A 50 14.57 27.77 -35.86
C ILE A 50 14.70 28.61 -34.59
N LEU A 51 13.95 29.70 -34.50
CA LEU A 51 13.77 30.51 -33.30
C LEU A 51 12.28 30.54 -32.94
N TYR A 52 11.92 29.95 -31.80
CA TYR A 52 10.61 30.07 -31.19
C TYR A 52 10.57 31.25 -30.22
N THR A 53 9.55 32.10 -30.33
CA THR A 53 9.31 33.19 -29.38
C THR A 53 8.03 32.93 -28.59
N TYR A 54 8.16 33.00 -27.26
CA TYR A 54 7.11 32.70 -26.30
C TYR A 54 6.70 33.95 -25.52
N PRO A 55 5.38 34.21 -25.37
CA PRO A 55 4.88 35.33 -24.58
C PRO A 55 5.11 35.11 -23.08
N LEU A 56 4.83 36.17 -22.30
CA LEU A 56 4.99 36.17 -20.85
C LEU A 56 4.18 35.04 -20.19
N ASN A 57 4.76 34.39 -19.18
CA ASN A 57 4.18 33.29 -18.39
C ASN A 57 3.99 31.95 -19.12
N VAL A 58 4.67 31.72 -20.24
CA VAL A 58 4.72 30.40 -20.88
C VAL A 58 5.80 29.54 -20.23
N THR A 59 5.46 28.28 -19.95
CA THR A 59 6.38 27.27 -19.44
C THR A 59 6.63 26.22 -20.52
N VAL A 60 7.91 25.91 -20.78
CA VAL A 60 8.34 24.87 -21.72
C VAL A 60 9.15 23.83 -20.96
N GLU A 61 8.60 22.62 -20.85
CA GLU A 61 9.21 21.50 -20.11
C GLU A 61 10.21 20.70 -20.96
N TYR A 62 9.90 20.54 -22.25
CA TYR A 62 10.66 19.76 -23.23
C TYR A 62 10.95 20.63 -24.45
N PRO A 63 11.96 21.51 -24.39
CA PRO A 63 12.32 22.35 -25.54
C PRO A 63 12.78 21.47 -26.71
N GLU A 64 12.33 21.81 -27.91
CA GLU A 64 12.74 21.16 -29.15
C GLU A 64 14.25 21.35 -29.39
N THR A 65 14.86 20.41 -30.10
CA THR A 65 16.24 20.47 -30.56
C THR A 65 16.31 19.95 -32.00
N ILE A 66 17.49 19.93 -32.59
CA ILE A 66 17.71 19.42 -33.94
C ILE A 66 19.00 18.60 -33.98
N GLU A 67 19.05 17.63 -34.89
CA GLU A 67 20.21 16.76 -35.07
C GLU A 67 21.45 17.58 -35.47
N ASN A 68 21.31 18.40 -36.51
CA ASN A 68 22.36 19.26 -37.04
C ASN A 68 21.93 20.73 -36.93
N GLY A 69 22.58 21.51 -36.05
CA GLY A 69 22.33 22.94 -35.90
C GLY A 69 21.97 23.36 -34.48
N SER A 70 21.12 24.37 -34.36
CA SER A 70 20.69 24.94 -33.07
C SER A 70 19.26 25.46 -33.17
N VAL A 71 18.46 25.22 -32.14
CA VAL A 71 17.12 25.80 -32.00
C VAL A 71 17.15 26.83 -30.87
N GLY A 72 16.56 28.00 -31.11
CA GLY A 72 16.41 29.05 -30.10
C GLY A 72 15.00 29.08 -29.53
N HIS A 73 14.91 29.35 -28.24
CA HIS A 73 13.69 29.52 -27.47
C HIS A 73 13.79 30.85 -26.72
N LEU A 74 13.14 31.88 -27.25
CA LEU A 74 13.13 33.24 -26.71
C LEU A 74 11.90 33.43 -25.83
N PHE A 75 12.10 33.69 -24.55
CA PHE A 75 11.03 33.87 -23.57
C PHE A 75 10.91 35.34 -23.17
N THR A 76 9.70 35.87 -23.22
CA THR A 76 9.37 37.15 -22.59
C THR A 76 9.27 36.99 -21.07
N MET A 77 9.97 37.84 -20.32
CA MET A 77 10.12 37.79 -18.87
C MET A 77 9.49 39.01 -18.18
N ASP A 78 9.13 38.89 -16.90
CA ASP A 78 8.82 40.07 -16.06
C ASP A 78 10.12 40.59 -15.44
N PRO A 79 10.56 41.82 -15.77
CA PRO A 79 11.78 42.40 -15.18
C PRO A 79 11.78 42.45 -13.66
N ARG A 80 10.60 42.52 -13.03
CA ARG A 80 10.45 42.59 -11.57
C ARG A 80 10.55 41.23 -10.88
N ASN A 81 10.43 40.14 -11.64
CA ASN A 81 10.48 38.77 -11.14
C ASN A 81 11.32 37.90 -12.09
N TRP A 82 12.63 38.18 -12.11
CA TRP A 82 13.55 37.56 -13.06
C TRP A 82 13.96 36.15 -12.63
N THR A 83 13.29 35.16 -13.21
CA THR A 83 13.56 33.75 -12.94
C THR A 83 13.80 33.00 -14.24
N SER A 84 14.98 32.42 -14.42
CA SER A 84 15.37 31.78 -15.69
C SER A 84 14.41 30.64 -16.09
N PRO A 85 13.82 30.65 -17.30
CA PRO A 85 12.92 29.60 -17.81
C PRO A 85 13.57 28.22 -17.89
N ILE A 86 14.91 28.17 -17.92
CA ILE A 86 15.67 26.92 -17.95
C ILE A 86 15.42 26.05 -16.70
N LEU A 87 14.89 26.62 -15.62
CA LEU A 87 14.55 25.91 -14.39
C LEU A 87 13.28 25.06 -14.52
N ASP A 88 12.43 25.34 -15.52
CA ASP A 88 11.25 24.55 -15.83
C ASP A 88 11.52 23.40 -16.81
N VAL A 89 12.71 23.37 -17.43
CA VAL A 89 13.12 22.28 -18.32
C VAL A 89 13.34 20.97 -17.53
N VAL A 90 12.67 19.90 -17.96
CA VAL A 90 12.64 18.60 -17.27
C VAL A 90 13.94 17.82 -17.42
N TYR A 91 14.63 17.96 -18.56
CA TYR A 91 15.92 17.31 -18.80
C TYR A 91 16.89 17.55 -17.64
N SER A 92 17.53 16.48 -17.15
CA SER A 92 18.55 16.59 -16.11
C SER A 92 19.78 17.24 -16.72
N ARG A 93 20.26 18.35 -16.13
CA ARG A 93 21.35 19.17 -16.64
C ARG A 93 22.51 19.20 -15.64
N GLY A 94 23.74 19.20 -16.13
CA GLY A 94 24.90 19.46 -15.30
C GLY A 94 26.18 19.52 -16.12
N LYS A 95 27.29 19.06 -15.54
CA LYS A 95 28.61 19.07 -16.20
C LYS A 95 28.61 18.23 -17.50
N PRO A 96 29.31 18.64 -18.57
CA PRO A 96 30.05 19.90 -18.72
C PRO A 96 29.14 21.13 -18.65
N ALA A 97 29.55 22.09 -17.81
CA ALA A 97 28.80 23.31 -17.54
C ALA A 97 29.77 24.46 -17.26
N GLY A 98 29.35 25.67 -17.57
CA GLY A 98 30.13 26.87 -17.29
C GLY A 98 29.32 28.13 -17.55
N GLN A 99 29.79 29.22 -16.98
CA GLN A 99 29.20 30.54 -17.09
C GLN A 99 30.30 31.53 -17.47
N THR A 100 29.97 32.53 -18.26
CA THR A 100 30.88 33.66 -18.53
C THR A 100 31.25 34.38 -17.25
N ILE A 101 32.53 34.72 -17.13
CA ILE A 101 33.07 35.48 -16.00
C ILE A 101 32.67 36.95 -16.18
N LYS A 102 32.43 37.66 -15.07
CA LYS A 102 32.12 39.10 -15.07
C LYS A 102 33.24 39.88 -15.80
N GLY A 103 32.86 40.72 -16.77
CA GLY A 103 33.78 41.43 -17.67
C GLY A 103 34.11 40.70 -18.98
N GLN A 104 33.55 39.52 -19.22
CA GLN A 104 33.63 38.77 -20.48
C GLN A 104 32.22 38.44 -21.01
N GLU A 105 31.31 39.40 -20.94
CA GLU A 105 29.95 39.29 -21.42
C GLU A 105 29.92 39.06 -22.95
N VAL A 106 28.91 38.33 -23.41
CA VAL A 106 28.76 37.96 -24.82
C VAL A 106 27.59 38.75 -25.41
N PHE A 107 27.77 39.27 -26.63
CA PHE A 107 26.72 39.98 -27.35
C PHE A 107 25.97 39.03 -28.28
N THR A 108 24.65 39.18 -28.35
CA THR A 108 23.80 38.42 -29.28
C THR A 108 23.10 39.39 -30.23
N LYS A 109 22.79 38.94 -31.45
CA LYS A 109 22.01 39.73 -32.40
C LYS A 109 20.50 39.76 -32.11
N ILE A 110 20.05 38.98 -31.13
CA ILE A 110 18.63 38.81 -30.77
C ILE A 110 18.28 39.68 -29.55
N LEU A 111 19.08 39.64 -28.48
CA LEU A 111 18.86 40.41 -27.27
C LEU A 111 19.41 41.84 -27.46
N ARG A 112 18.49 42.79 -27.61
CA ARG A 112 18.76 44.20 -27.94
C ARG A 112 18.02 45.13 -27.00
N ASP A 113 18.54 46.35 -26.84
CA ASP A 113 17.87 47.41 -26.10
C ASP A 113 16.71 48.03 -26.89
N SER A 114 16.05 49.03 -26.31
CA SER A 114 14.94 49.76 -26.95
C SER A 114 15.36 50.57 -28.18
N GLY A 115 16.66 50.85 -28.35
CA GLY A 115 17.24 51.50 -29.53
C GLY A 115 17.66 50.52 -30.62
N GLY A 116 17.61 49.21 -30.35
CA GLY A 116 18.04 48.15 -31.27
C GLY A 116 19.52 47.80 -31.19
N GLU A 117 20.27 48.31 -30.21
CA GLU A 117 21.69 47.98 -30.02
C GLU A 117 21.87 46.65 -29.25
N PRO A 118 22.90 45.83 -29.56
CA PRO A 118 23.16 44.57 -28.86
C PRO A 118 23.56 44.79 -27.39
N LEU A 119 22.98 44.01 -26.49
CA LEU A 119 23.26 44.10 -25.06
C LEU A 119 24.28 43.06 -24.57
N PRO A 120 25.10 43.38 -23.55
CA PRO A 120 25.97 42.42 -22.89
C PRO A 120 25.14 41.34 -22.17
N CYS A 121 25.42 40.07 -22.46
CA CYS A 121 24.69 38.95 -21.88
C CYS A 121 25.62 38.02 -21.10
N VAL A 122 25.11 37.50 -19.98
CA VAL A 122 25.66 36.35 -19.29
C VAL A 122 25.31 35.10 -20.08
N ARG A 123 26.33 34.35 -20.50
CA ARG A 123 26.17 33.08 -21.20
C ARG A 123 26.46 31.93 -20.24
N THR A 124 25.45 31.10 -20.02
CA THR A 124 25.57 29.87 -19.22
C THR A 124 25.35 28.66 -20.13
N HIS A 125 26.16 27.62 -20.04
CA HIS A 125 25.93 26.38 -20.76
C HIS A 125 25.89 25.19 -19.81
N THR A 126 25.07 24.19 -20.15
CA THR A 126 24.91 22.93 -19.43
C THR A 126 24.66 21.80 -20.42
N THR A 127 25.03 20.58 -20.04
CA THR A 127 24.80 19.38 -20.87
C THR A 127 23.74 18.50 -20.21
N CYS A 128 22.91 17.84 -21.02
CA CYS A 128 21.99 16.84 -20.53
C CYS A 128 22.76 15.66 -19.92
N HIS A 129 22.35 15.18 -18.75
CA HIS A 129 22.95 14.01 -18.08
C HIS A 129 22.39 12.67 -18.57
N GLY A 130 21.38 12.70 -19.44
CA GLY A 130 20.76 11.51 -19.99
C GLY A 130 19.78 10.86 -19.02
N SER A 131 19.86 9.53 -18.89
CA SER A 131 18.98 8.73 -18.03
C SER A 131 19.73 7.61 -17.31
N LYS A 132 19.22 7.20 -16.15
CA LYS A 132 19.66 5.96 -15.48
C LYS A 132 18.79 4.81 -15.98
N VAL A 133 19.41 3.73 -16.44
CA VAL A 133 18.72 2.56 -17.01
C VAL A 133 19.23 1.28 -16.35
N CYS A 134 18.40 0.23 -16.32
CA CYS A 134 18.86 -1.08 -15.86
C CYS A 134 19.78 -1.70 -16.94
N PRO A 135 20.92 -2.34 -16.58
CA PRO A 135 21.78 -2.98 -17.58
C PRO A 135 21.13 -4.16 -18.31
N TYR A 136 20.00 -4.68 -17.82
CA TYR A 136 19.23 -5.77 -18.43
C TYR A 136 18.07 -5.27 -19.30
N THR A 137 18.14 -4.03 -19.78
CA THR A 137 17.21 -3.46 -20.78
C THR A 137 17.80 -3.58 -22.19
N ASP A 138 16.99 -3.53 -23.23
CA ASP A 138 17.45 -3.24 -24.60
C ASP A 138 17.99 -1.80 -24.68
N MET A 139 19.32 -1.69 -24.59
CA MET A 139 20.04 -0.42 -24.63
C MET A 139 19.94 0.25 -26.00
N ASP A 140 19.80 -0.51 -27.08
CA ASP A 140 19.67 0.03 -28.44
C ASP A 140 18.29 0.70 -28.60
N LEU A 141 17.24 0.07 -28.08
CA LEU A 141 15.89 0.65 -28.05
C LEU A 141 15.84 1.92 -27.18
N LEU A 142 16.43 1.89 -25.97
CA LEU A 142 16.38 3.04 -25.07
C LEU A 142 17.29 4.21 -25.50
N SER A 143 18.32 3.95 -26.32
CA SER A 143 19.24 4.99 -26.82
C SER A 143 18.77 5.66 -28.10
N GLN A 144 17.61 5.25 -28.65
CA GLN A 144 17.03 5.87 -29.84
C GLN A 144 16.90 7.40 -29.66
N PRO A 145 17.43 8.19 -30.60
CA PRO A 145 17.50 9.63 -30.44
C PRO A 145 16.14 10.29 -30.65
N HIS A 146 15.82 11.31 -29.85
CA HIS A 146 14.67 12.18 -30.07
C HIS A 146 15.07 13.66 -30.10
N THR A 147 14.38 14.44 -30.94
CA THR A 147 14.60 15.88 -31.12
C THR A 147 13.45 16.73 -30.59
N SER A 148 12.29 16.11 -30.35
CA SER A 148 11.15 16.74 -29.69
C SER A 148 10.55 15.76 -28.70
N ALA A 149 9.93 16.28 -27.66
CA ALA A 149 9.22 15.47 -26.68
C ALA A 149 8.08 16.28 -26.07
N SER A 150 7.11 15.56 -25.54
CA SER A 150 5.93 16.10 -24.92
C SER A 150 5.47 15.21 -23.79
N ARG A 151 4.54 15.75 -23.01
CA ARG A 151 3.80 14.98 -22.02
C ARG A 151 3.05 13.80 -22.68
N ALA A 152 2.57 13.93 -23.91
CA ALA A 152 1.90 12.83 -24.60
C ALA A 152 2.85 11.64 -24.83
N ASP A 153 4.09 11.90 -25.23
CA ASP A 153 5.10 10.85 -25.46
C ASP A 153 5.48 10.11 -24.17
N VAL A 154 5.57 10.83 -23.04
CA VAL A 154 5.76 10.22 -21.71
C VAL A 154 4.60 9.30 -21.37
N LYS A 155 3.37 9.76 -21.61
CA LYS A 155 2.16 8.98 -21.31
C LYS A 155 2.08 7.72 -22.18
N GLU A 156 2.35 7.84 -23.48
CA GLU A 156 2.35 6.72 -24.42
C GLU A 156 3.39 5.66 -24.02
N ARG A 157 4.62 6.10 -23.72
CA ARG A 157 5.66 5.20 -23.22
C ARG A 157 5.24 4.46 -21.95
N LEU A 158 4.73 5.19 -20.94
CA LEU A 158 4.30 4.58 -19.68
C LEU A 158 3.13 3.61 -19.88
N GLN A 159 2.26 3.89 -20.85
CA GLN A 159 1.18 3.01 -21.24
C GLN A 159 1.71 1.74 -21.90
N ASN A 160 2.67 1.85 -22.82
CA ASN A 160 3.32 0.69 -23.44
C ASN A 160 4.06 -0.17 -22.40
N ASP A 161 4.80 0.45 -21.48
CA ASP A 161 5.49 -0.22 -20.38
C ASP A 161 4.48 -0.97 -19.47
N ARG A 162 3.30 -0.37 -19.24
CA ARG A 162 2.21 -0.99 -18.47
C ARG A 162 1.57 -2.13 -19.23
N ASP A 163 1.24 -1.95 -20.51
CA ASP A 163 0.59 -2.96 -21.33
C ASP A 163 1.48 -4.20 -21.46
N TYR A 164 2.79 -4.00 -21.65
CA TYR A 164 3.78 -5.07 -21.58
C TYR A 164 3.75 -5.84 -20.24
N ARG A 165 3.71 -5.12 -19.11
CA ARG A 165 3.59 -5.76 -17.79
C ARG A 165 2.25 -6.46 -17.56
N LEU A 166 1.18 -5.99 -18.18
CA LEU A 166 -0.16 -6.55 -18.03
C LEU A 166 -0.39 -7.79 -18.91
N GLN A 167 0.25 -7.89 -20.07
CA GLN A 167 0.13 -9.04 -21.00
C GLN A 167 0.46 -10.39 -20.34
N SER A 168 1.44 -10.43 -19.42
CA SER A 168 1.84 -11.66 -18.71
C SER A 168 1.15 -11.86 -17.36
N THR A 169 0.03 -11.20 -17.08
CA THR A 169 -0.56 -11.24 -15.74
C THR A 169 -1.27 -12.57 -15.44
N SER A 170 -0.76 -13.33 -14.48
CA SER A 170 -1.35 -14.58 -14.01
C SER A 170 -1.22 -14.75 -12.48
N PRO A 171 -2.02 -15.62 -11.85
CA PRO A 171 -1.82 -16.01 -10.45
C PRO A 171 -0.40 -16.55 -10.19
N SER A 172 0.16 -17.35 -11.11
CA SER A 172 1.53 -17.87 -11.00
C SER A 172 2.57 -16.76 -10.99
N LYS A 173 2.42 -15.74 -11.86
CA LYS A 173 3.28 -14.54 -11.82
C LYS A 173 3.22 -13.83 -10.48
N ASP A 174 2.01 -13.68 -9.91
CA ASP A 174 1.82 -13.02 -8.62
C ASP A 174 2.55 -13.73 -7.48
N VAL A 175 2.47 -15.07 -7.44
CA VAL A 175 3.20 -15.91 -6.46
C VAL A 175 4.70 -15.81 -6.71
N PHE A 176 5.15 -15.96 -7.96
CA PHE A 176 6.56 -15.95 -8.31
C PHE A 176 7.22 -14.61 -8.00
N MET A 177 6.64 -13.48 -8.42
CA MET A 177 7.19 -12.15 -8.14
C MET A 177 7.23 -11.81 -6.64
N ARG A 178 6.24 -12.28 -5.88
CA ARG A 178 6.25 -12.19 -4.40
C ARG A 178 7.37 -13.03 -3.80
N THR A 179 7.61 -14.22 -4.34
CA THR A 179 8.65 -15.16 -3.90
C THR A 179 10.05 -14.63 -4.19
N VAL A 180 10.34 -14.23 -5.43
CA VAL A 180 11.62 -13.60 -5.83
C VAL A 180 11.89 -12.35 -4.97
N SER A 181 10.87 -11.54 -4.72
CA SER A 181 10.99 -10.35 -3.87
C SER A 181 11.28 -10.68 -2.42
N TYR A 182 10.70 -11.76 -1.89
CA TYR A 182 11.01 -12.27 -0.54
C TYR A 182 12.44 -12.79 -0.46
N VAL A 183 12.86 -13.64 -1.41
CA VAL A 183 14.23 -14.19 -1.47
C VAL A 183 15.26 -13.06 -1.52
N ALA A 184 15.09 -12.09 -2.43
CA ALA A 184 15.97 -10.93 -2.52
C ALA A 184 15.98 -10.10 -1.23
N ALA A 185 14.84 -9.97 -0.55
CA ALA A 185 14.75 -9.24 0.71
C ALA A 185 15.43 -9.96 1.88
N VAL A 186 15.29 -11.29 1.98
CA VAL A 186 15.98 -12.11 2.99
C VAL A 186 17.49 -12.12 2.71
N GLN A 187 17.90 -12.27 1.46
CA GLN A 187 19.31 -12.18 1.09
C GLN A 187 19.91 -10.80 1.42
N ARG A 188 19.14 -9.74 1.22
CA ARG A 188 19.58 -8.37 1.56
C ARG A 188 19.68 -8.10 3.06
N LEU A 189 18.78 -8.66 3.86
CA LEU A 189 18.65 -8.31 5.29
C LEU A 189 19.31 -9.31 6.23
N GLY A 190 19.51 -10.56 5.80
CA GLY A 190 19.92 -11.66 6.66
C GLY A 190 18.89 -11.95 7.76
N CYS A 191 19.31 -12.71 8.77
CA CYS A 191 18.53 -12.93 9.98
C CYS A 191 18.69 -11.72 10.91
N ARG A 192 17.61 -10.96 11.16
CA ARG A 192 17.69 -9.76 12.05
C ARG A 192 17.44 -10.08 13.52
N ARG A 193 17.51 -11.35 13.92
CA ARG A 193 17.43 -11.74 15.34
C ARG A 193 18.71 -11.33 16.06
N PRO A 194 18.69 -11.12 17.38
CA PRO A 194 19.91 -10.86 18.13
C PRO A 194 20.94 -11.98 17.94
N LEU A 195 22.22 -11.61 17.89
CA LEU A 195 23.32 -12.57 17.93
C LEU A 195 23.31 -13.28 19.29
N THR A 196 23.13 -14.60 19.29
CA THR A 196 23.10 -15.44 20.49
C THR A 196 24.41 -16.20 20.71
N GLU A 197 25.12 -16.49 19.63
CA GLU A 197 26.38 -17.24 19.61
C GLU A 197 27.33 -16.65 18.56
N GLU A 198 28.63 -16.87 18.73
CA GLU A 198 29.64 -16.41 17.77
C GLU A 198 29.52 -17.19 16.46
N THR A 199 29.60 -16.49 15.32
CA THR A 199 29.46 -17.12 14.00
C THR A 199 30.84 -17.48 13.46
N PHE A 200 31.07 -18.77 13.22
CA PHE A 200 32.30 -19.26 12.59
C PHE A 200 32.10 -19.43 11.08
N LEU A 201 32.95 -18.78 10.28
CA LEU A 201 32.95 -18.88 8.82
C LEU A 201 34.28 -19.47 8.32
N LEU A 202 34.22 -20.21 7.23
CA LEU A 202 35.41 -20.59 6.47
C LEU A 202 35.98 -19.37 5.73
N ALA A 203 37.27 -19.37 5.42
CA ALA A 203 37.91 -18.23 4.74
C ALA A 203 37.22 -17.85 3.40
N SER A 204 36.82 -18.84 2.60
CA SER A 204 36.07 -18.60 1.35
C SER A 204 34.68 -17.99 1.59
N GLU A 205 34.07 -18.27 2.73
CA GLU A 205 32.75 -17.74 3.10
C GLU A 205 32.86 -16.34 3.67
N GLU A 206 33.95 -16.05 4.37
CA GLU A 206 34.30 -14.70 4.81
C GLU A 206 34.55 -13.80 3.59
N GLU A 207 35.32 -14.25 2.60
CA GLU A 207 35.50 -13.53 1.33
C GLU A 207 34.16 -13.29 0.59
N ALA A 208 33.31 -14.32 0.49
CA ALA A 208 32.00 -14.20 -0.15
C ALA A 208 31.06 -13.26 0.63
N ARG A 209 31.11 -13.31 1.97
CA ARG A 209 30.37 -12.41 2.85
C ARG A 209 30.85 -10.98 2.69
N ASP A 210 32.16 -10.74 2.67
CA ASP A 210 32.73 -9.40 2.57
C ASP A 210 32.45 -8.78 1.20
N ALA A 211 32.54 -9.57 0.11
CA ALA A 211 32.14 -9.14 -1.22
C ALA A 211 30.64 -8.76 -1.27
N ARG A 212 29.79 -9.57 -0.63
CA ARG A 212 28.36 -9.31 -0.52
C ARG A 212 28.06 -8.10 0.36
N GLU A 213 28.76 -7.94 1.49
CA GLU A 213 28.57 -6.83 2.42
C GLU A 213 28.99 -5.52 1.76
N LEU A 214 30.09 -5.51 1.00
CA LEU A 214 30.52 -4.38 0.18
C LEU A 214 29.46 -3.99 -0.86
N TYR A 215 28.93 -4.97 -1.61
CA TYR A 215 27.84 -4.75 -2.56
C TYR A 215 26.57 -4.22 -1.86
N LEU A 216 26.18 -4.84 -0.75
CA LEU A 216 25.02 -4.43 0.03
C LEU A 216 25.22 -3.07 0.71
N ASP A 217 26.43 -2.68 1.10
CA ASP A 217 26.73 -1.36 1.68
C ASP A 217 26.54 -0.26 0.63
N GLN A 218 27.00 -0.52 -0.60
CA GLN A 218 26.71 0.34 -1.74
C GLN A 218 25.19 0.45 -1.99
N ILE A 219 24.41 -0.63 -1.78
CA ILE A 219 22.94 -0.61 -1.85
C ILE A 219 22.30 0.16 -0.68
N ARG A 220 22.86 0.01 0.52
CA ARG A 220 22.36 0.59 1.78
C ARG A 220 22.68 2.08 1.91
N ARG A 221 23.64 2.61 1.14
CA ARG A 221 24.01 4.03 1.11
C ARG A 221 24.39 4.56 2.49
N GLY A 222 25.24 3.82 3.20
CA GLY A 222 25.68 4.16 4.55
C GLY A 222 24.66 3.88 5.65
N TYR A 223 23.51 3.24 5.35
CA TYR A 223 22.66 2.66 6.40
C TYR A 223 23.36 1.43 6.97
N ARG A 224 24.07 1.61 8.10
CA ARG A 224 24.69 0.50 8.82
C ARG A 224 23.63 -0.45 9.35
N MET A 225 23.91 -1.74 9.27
CA MET A 225 23.10 -2.74 9.96
C MET A 225 23.20 -2.52 11.46
N PRO A 226 22.14 -2.86 12.22
CA PRO A 226 22.24 -2.87 13.68
C PRO A 226 23.34 -3.84 14.10
N GLU A 227 24.23 -3.41 14.97
CA GLU A 227 25.25 -4.26 15.58
C GLU A 227 24.58 -5.34 16.46
N GLY A 228 25.18 -6.53 16.53
CA GLY A 228 24.67 -7.63 17.36
C GLY A 228 23.42 -8.33 16.82
N VAL A 229 23.26 -8.38 15.50
CA VAL A 229 22.28 -9.25 14.82
C VAL A 229 22.94 -10.56 14.38
N CYS A 230 22.13 -11.59 14.13
CA CYS A 230 22.58 -12.89 13.68
C CYS A 230 23.35 -12.78 12.35
N GLU A 231 24.59 -13.25 12.37
CA GLU A 231 25.50 -13.26 11.21
C GLU A 231 25.54 -14.63 10.52
N GLY A 232 24.72 -15.57 10.99
CA GLY A 232 24.64 -16.93 10.49
C GLY A 232 24.13 -17.03 9.05
N ARG A 233 24.36 -18.20 8.45
CA ARG A 233 23.90 -18.52 7.09
C ARG A 233 22.39 -18.63 7.03
N LEU A 234 21.82 -18.28 5.87
CA LEU A 234 20.43 -18.59 5.58
C LEU A 234 20.32 -20.09 5.33
N VAL A 235 19.47 -20.76 6.10
CA VAL A 235 19.19 -22.19 5.95
C VAL A 235 17.72 -22.33 5.61
N PHE A 236 17.46 -23.14 4.59
CA PHE A 236 16.15 -23.70 4.34
C PHE A 236 16.03 -25.03 5.08
N GLY A 237 14.96 -25.22 5.83
CA GLY A 237 14.73 -26.45 6.57
C GLY A 237 13.26 -26.65 6.90
N PHE A 238 12.97 -27.77 7.56
CA PHE A 238 11.63 -28.13 8.02
C PHE A 238 11.60 -28.18 9.54
N SER A 239 10.54 -27.68 10.16
CA SER A 239 10.40 -27.77 11.61
C SER A 239 10.21 -29.22 12.05
N ASP A 240 10.96 -29.64 13.07
CA ASP A 240 10.84 -30.97 13.69
C ASP A 240 9.43 -31.29 14.22
N SER A 241 8.62 -30.26 14.48
CA SER A 241 7.32 -30.41 15.16
C SER A 241 6.12 -30.54 14.22
N ASP A 242 6.17 -29.89 13.05
CA ASP A 242 5.04 -29.79 12.14
C ASP A 242 5.42 -29.90 10.65
N GLU A 243 6.68 -30.28 10.37
CA GLU A 243 7.25 -30.44 9.03
C GLU A 243 7.04 -29.19 8.13
N ARG A 244 6.89 -28.00 8.73
CA ARG A 244 6.70 -26.77 7.94
C ARG A 244 8.03 -26.21 7.47
N PRO A 245 8.13 -25.78 6.19
CA PRO A 245 9.33 -25.16 5.68
C PRO A 245 9.56 -23.80 6.36
N TYR A 246 10.82 -23.48 6.61
CA TYR A 246 11.23 -22.21 7.20
C TYR A 246 12.50 -21.64 6.57
N VAL A 247 12.57 -20.31 6.52
CA VAL A 247 13.79 -19.53 6.28
C VAL A 247 13.75 -18.37 7.27
N CYS A 248 14.57 -18.44 8.32
CA CYS A 248 14.51 -17.57 9.51
C CYS A 248 13.18 -17.62 10.31
N ASP A 249 12.05 -17.91 9.66
CA ASP A 249 10.73 -18.15 10.22
C ASP A 249 9.92 -19.14 9.34
N SER A 250 8.88 -19.75 9.91
CA SER A 250 8.03 -20.75 9.23
C SER A 250 6.89 -20.15 8.40
N THR A 251 6.90 -18.84 8.14
CA THR A 251 5.79 -18.20 7.43
C THR A 251 5.78 -18.51 5.94
N ILE A 252 6.88 -19.02 5.38
CA ILE A 252 6.93 -19.41 3.97
C ILE A 252 6.04 -20.63 3.68
N GLY A 253 5.76 -21.46 4.70
CA GLY A 253 4.85 -22.62 4.60
C GLY A 253 3.36 -22.28 4.62
N ASN A 254 2.97 -20.99 4.59
CA ASN A 254 1.57 -20.59 4.60
C ASN A 254 0.86 -20.64 3.23
N GLY A 255 1.55 -21.13 2.20
CA GLY A 255 1.05 -21.19 0.81
C GLY A 255 1.07 -19.86 0.07
N ALA A 256 1.76 -18.82 0.57
CA ALA A 256 1.85 -17.53 -0.14
C ALA A 256 3.04 -17.45 -1.11
N TYR A 257 3.93 -18.45 -1.09
CA TYR A 257 5.20 -18.45 -1.79
C TYR A 257 5.43 -19.77 -2.51
N ASP A 258 6.23 -19.72 -3.57
CA ASP A 258 6.79 -20.91 -4.20
C ASP A 258 7.94 -21.44 -3.33
N VAL A 259 7.63 -22.45 -2.51
CA VAL A 259 8.58 -23.03 -1.56
C VAL A 259 9.72 -23.75 -2.28
N ASN A 260 9.45 -24.38 -3.42
CA ASN A 260 10.46 -25.11 -4.20
C ASN A 260 11.49 -24.12 -4.77
N TYR A 261 11.03 -22.96 -5.27
CA TYR A 261 11.94 -21.91 -5.73
C TYR A 261 12.76 -21.32 -4.58
N ILE A 262 12.17 -21.11 -3.39
CA ILE A 262 12.92 -20.66 -2.21
C ILE A 262 13.98 -21.68 -1.83
N GLU A 263 13.62 -22.95 -1.74
CA GLU A 263 14.53 -24.05 -1.43
C GLU A 263 15.70 -24.08 -2.42
N ALA A 264 15.40 -24.10 -3.72
CA ALA A 264 16.42 -24.15 -4.77
C ALA A 264 17.41 -22.98 -4.68
N VAL A 265 16.91 -21.75 -4.53
CA VAL A 265 17.78 -20.56 -4.46
C VAL A 265 18.58 -20.49 -3.15
N ILE A 266 18.02 -20.91 -2.02
CA ILE A 266 18.70 -20.85 -0.71
C ILE A 266 19.72 -21.98 -0.54
N THR A 267 19.43 -23.17 -1.07
CA THR A 267 20.34 -24.33 -1.02
C THR A 267 21.41 -24.30 -2.12
N GLY A 268 21.23 -23.47 -3.14
CA GLY A 268 22.16 -23.37 -4.27
C GLY A 268 21.92 -24.43 -5.35
N ASP A 269 20.72 -25.00 -5.43
CA ASP A 269 20.29 -25.86 -6.54
C ASP A 269 20.02 -24.99 -7.78
N ILE A 270 21.07 -24.79 -8.57
CA ILE A 270 21.03 -23.95 -9.78
C ILE A 270 20.12 -24.57 -10.84
N GLU A 271 20.09 -25.89 -10.97
CA GLU A 271 19.33 -26.58 -12.01
C GLU A 271 17.82 -26.39 -11.80
N GLU A 272 17.33 -26.63 -10.58
CA GLU A 272 15.91 -26.45 -10.27
C GLU A 272 15.51 -24.96 -10.30
N ALA A 273 16.36 -24.08 -9.79
CA ALA A 273 16.10 -22.64 -9.85
C ALA A 273 16.01 -22.13 -11.30
N SER A 274 16.92 -22.58 -12.17
CA SER A 274 16.91 -22.26 -13.60
C SER A 274 15.67 -22.84 -14.30
N ARG A 275 15.28 -24.07 -13.99
CA ARG A 275 14.07 -24.70 -14.56
C ARG A 275 12.81 -23.88 -14.26
N ILE A 276 12.66 -23.41 -13.02
CA ILE A 276 11.51 -22.59 -12.61
C ILE A 276 11.57 -21.20 -13.28
N GLU A 277 12.76 -20.58 -13.31
CA GLU A 277 12.95 -19.26 -13.93
C GLU A 277 12.73 -19.25 -15.43
N GLN A 278 13.14 -20.30 -16.15
CA GLN A 278 12.90 -20.46 -17.58
C GLN A 278 11.40 -20.59 -17.86
N SER A 279 10.68 -21.37 -17.04
CA SER A 279 9.22 -21.45 -17.14
C SER A 279 8.52 -20.12 -16.87
N ALA A 280 9.08 -19.27 -16.01
CA ALA A 280 8.58 -17.92 -15.77
C ALA A 280 8.87 -16.98 -16.97
N GLU A 281 10.08 -17.11 -17.55
CA GLU A 281 10.52 -16.37 -18.73
C GLU A 281 9.65 -16.66 -19.95
N ASP A 282 9.32 -17.94 -20.20
CA ASP A 282 8.41 -18.37 -21.27
C ASP A 282 7.02 -17.72 -21.16
N LEU A 283 6.63 -17.35 -19.93
CA LEU A 283 5.37 -16.66 -19.63
C LEU A 283 5.53 -15.14 -19.55
N GLY A 284 6.72 -14.59 -19.83
CA GLY A 284 7.00 -13.16 -19.89
C GLY A 284 7.13 -12.47 -18.53
N TYR A 285 7.63 -13.16 -17.50
CA TYR A 285 7.97 -12.56 -16.21
C TYR A 285 9.19 -13.21 -15.53
N GLY A 286 9.70 -12.58 -14.47
CA GLY A 286 10.78 -13.13 -13.63
C GLY A 286 12.14 -12.46 -13.81
N PRO A 287 13.23 -13.07 -13.34
CA PRO A 287 14.55 -12.44 -13.35
C PRO A 287 15.30 -12.52 -14.69
N LEU A 288 14.86 -13.39 -15.60
CA LEU A 288 15.46 -13.59 -16.92
C LEU A 288 14.88 -12.67 -18.00
N VAL A 289 13.65 -12.15 -17.80
CA VAL A 289 13.02 -11.27 -18.78
C VAL A 289 13.67 -9.89 -18.84
N GLU A 290 13.58 -9.30 -20.02
CA GLU A 290 14.07 -7.96 -20.28
C GLU A 290 13.42 -6.92 -19.35
N CYS A 291 14.23 -6.02 -18.83
CA CYS A 291 13.81 -4.99 -17.89
C CYS A 291 13.40 -3.71 -18.62
N THR A 292 12.41 -2.98 -18.08
CA THR A 292 12.01 -1.64 -18.59
C THR A 292 12.33 -0.52 -17.59
N THR A 293 13.15 -0.80 -16.57
CA THR A 293 13.41 0.15 -15.49
C THR A 293 14.27 1.31 -15.97
N VAL A 294 13.68 2.51 -15.97
CA VAL A 294 14.37 3.77 -16.25
C VAL A 294 14.11 4.77 -15.13
N SER A 295 15.08 5.60 -14.83
CA SER A 295 15.01 6.62 -13.80
C SER A 295 15.72 7.90 -14.25
N ASN A 296 15.26 9.04 -13.78
CA ASN A 296 15.97 10.30 -13.99
C ASN A 296 17.37 10.23 -13.34
N PRO A 297 18.41 10.85 -13.95
CA PRO A 297 19.76 10.88 -13.37
C PRO A 297 19.80 11.51 -11.97
N SER A 298 18.99 12.55 -11.76
CA SER A 298 18.84 13.23 -10.46
C SER A 298 18.11 12.38 -9.41
N SER A 299 17.50 11.26 -9.80
CA SER A 299 16.91 10.33 -8.85
C SER A 299 17.99 9.87 -7.90
N GLN A 300 17.65 9.87 -6.61
CA GLN A 300 18.52 9.26 -5.64
C GLN A 300 18.66 7.77 -5.92
N ARG A 301 17.74 7.09 -6.62
CA ARG A 301 17.82 5.66 -6.93
C ARG A 301 19.09 5.33 -7.73
N ALA A 302 19.76 4.27 -7.28
CA ALA A 302 21.04 3.80 -7.81
C ALA A 302 20.95 2.35 -8.28
N TYR A 303 19.95 1.58 -7.83
CA TYR A 303 19.78 0.17 -8.17
C TYR A 303 18.42 -0.08 -8.79
N CYS A 304 18.35 -1.09 -9.63
CA CYS A 304 17.10 -1.65 -10.10
C CYS A 304 16.33 -2.27 -8.93
N THR A 305 15.00 -2.12 -8.93
CA THR A 305 14.14 -2.73 -7.90
C THR A 305 13.69 -4.13 -8.27
N VAL A 306 13.79 -4.47 -9.55
CA VAL A 306 13.59 -5.80 -10.12
C VAL A 306 14.86 -6.62 -9.88
N SER A 307 14.68 -7.89 -9.52
CA SER A 307 15.79 -8.83 -9.35
C SER A 307 16.15 -9.45 -10.70
N HIS A 308 17.43 -9.63 -10.97
CA HIS A 308 17.99 -10.18 -12.20
C HIS A 308 19.01 -11.28 -11.89
N ARG A 309 19.32 -12.15 -12.86
CA ARG A 309 20.47 -13.07 -12.78
C ARG A 309 21.71 -12.41 -13.37
N ASP A 310 22.81 -12.39 -12.63
CA ASP A 310 24.10 -11.93 -13.16
C ASP A 310 24.82 -12.99 -13.99
N SER A 311 26.02 -12.66 -14.49
CA SER A 311 26.83 -13.56 -15.30
C SER A 311 27.32 -14.82 -14.57
N GLN A 312 27.26 -14.83 -13.23
CA GLN A 312 27.56 -15.99 -12.39
C GLN A 312 26.29 -16.75 -12.00
N GLY A 313 25.12 -16.33 -12.51
CA GLY A 313 23.84 -16.90 -12.15
C GLY A 313 23.36 -16.51 -10.76
N ALA A 314 23.91 -15.49 -10.10
CA ALA A 314 23.43 -15.02 -8.81
C ALA A 314 22.23 -14.07 -8.96
N LEU A 315 21.26 -14.17 -8.05
CA LEU A 315 20.11 -13.28 -8.02
C LEU A 315 20.49 -11.93 -7.39
N VAL A 316 20.47 -10.85 -8.18
CA VAL A 316 20.99 -9.53 -7.80
C VAL A 316 20.02 -8.39 -8.14
N GLN A 317 20.22 -7.23 -7.49
CA GLN A 317 19.57 -5.97 -7.84
C GLN A 317 20.63 -5.01 -8.42
N PRO A 318 20.85 -5.00 -9.74
CA PRO A 318 22.01 -4.36 -10.35
C PRO A 318 22.02 -2.84 -10.16
N LEU A 319 23.23 -2.26 -10.18
CA LEU A 319 23.41 -0.82 -10.26
C LEU A 319 22.84 -0.31 -11.59
N LEU A 320 22.10 0.79 -11.56
CA LEU A 320 21.62 1.44 -12.77
C LEU A 320 22.78 2.12 -13.48
N GLU A 321 22.90 1.86 -14.77
CA GLU A 321 23.89 2.46 -15.63
C GLU A 321 23.43 3.83 -16.11
N ASN A 322 24.38 4.74 -16.34
CA ASN A 322 24.07 6.05 -16.88
C ASN A 322 24.16 6.01 -18.41
N LEU A 323 23.03 6.16 -19.08
CA LEU A 323 22.96 6.38 -20.52
C LEU A 323 23.27 7.86 -20.79
N PRO A 324 24.49 8.20 -21.28
CA PRO A 324 24.91 9.58 -21.42
C PRO A 324 24.17 10.28 -22.56
N CYS A 325 24.10 11.60 -22.48
CA CYS A 325 23.50 12.43 -23.51
C CYS A 325 24.45 13.54 -23.92
N SER A 326 24.51 13.83 -25.22
CA SER A 326 25.34 14.88 -25.79
C SER A 326 24.59 16.21 -26.00
N SER A 327 23.26 16.22 -25.81
CA SER A 327 22.43 17.41 -25.99
C SER A 327 22.83 18.54 -25.03
N ARG A 328 22.96 19.75 -25.57
CA ARG A 328 23.44 20.94 -24.84
C ARG A 328 22.39 22.03 -24.78
N PHE A 329 22.39 22.73 -23.65
CA PHE A 329 21.59 23.93 -23.41
C PHE A 329 22.52 25.10 -23.18
N VAL A 330 22.34 26.18 -23.93
CA VAL A 330 23.05 27.45 -23.75
C VAL A 330 22.01 28.53 -23.46
N VAL A 331 22.13 29.20 -22.33
CA VAL A 331 21.24 30.28 -21.90
C VAL A 331 21.97 31.60 -22.03
N TYR A 332 21.33 32.58 -22.64
CA TYR A 332 21.77 33.97 -22.72
C TYR A 332 20.79 34.83 -21.94
N GLU A 333 21.29 35.55 -20.94
CA GLU A 333 20.51 36.45 -20.09
C GLU A 333 21.18 37.84 -20.09
N PRO A 334 20.43 38.93 -20.33
CA PRO A 334 20.96 40.28 -20.16
C PRO A 334 21.42 40.55 -18.71
N LEU A 335 22.35 41.49 -18.55
CA LEU A 335 22.77 41.99 -17.24
C LEU A 335 21.59 42.57 -16.46
N GLU A 336 21.71 42.61 -15.13
CA GLU A 336 20.62 43.01 -14.26
C GLU A 336 20.12 44.43 -14.54
N GLU A 337 21.03 45.37 -14.82
CA GLU A 337 20.71 46.74 -15.24
C GLU A 337 19.91 46.82 -16.55
N ASP A 338 20.05 45.84 -17.45
CA ASP A 338 19.47 45.87 -18.81
C ASP A 338 18.16 45.07 -18.93
N ARG A 339 17.71 44.40 -17.87
CA ARG A 339 16.49 43.57 -17.88
C ARG A 339 15.22 44.37 -18.13
N ALA A 340 15.20 45.66 -17.76
CA ALA A 340 14.06 46.54 -17.98
C ALA A 340 13.90 46.94 -19.45
N THR A 341 15.00 47.09 -20.18
CA THR A 341 15.02 47.46 -21.61
C THR A 341 14.97 46.23 -22.51
N CYS A 342 15.49 45.08 -22.06
CA CYS A 342 15.42 43.79 -22.76
C CYS A 342 14.84 42.71 -21.83
N PRO A 343 13.50 42.59 -21.75
CA PRO A 343 12.83 41.62 -20.90
C PRO A 343 12.80 40.21 -21.52
N TYR A 344 13.93 39.73 -22.05
CA TYR A 344 14.00 38.47 -22.78
C TYR A 344 15.12 37.56 -22.26
N VAL A 345 14.85 36.26 -22.23
CA VAL A 345 15.86 35.21 -22.03
C VAL A 345 15.85 34.28 -23.23
N LEU A 346 17.03 34.02 -23.79
CA LEU A 346 17.19 33.09 -24.91
C LEU A 346 17.81 31.78 -24.43
N ILE A 347 17.14 30.67 -24.69
CA ILE A 347 17.67 29.32 -24.50
C ILE A 347 17.95 28.72 -25.87
N VAL A 348 19.16 28.20 -26.08
CA VAL A 348 19.58 27.54 -27.30
C VAL A 348 19.85 26.06 -27.01
N THR A 349 19.14 25.19 -27.71
CA THR A 349 19.31 23.73 -27.65
C THR A 349 20.11 23.23 -28.84
N ARG A 350 20.94 22.19 -28.63
CA ARG A 350 21.80 21.60 -29.67
C ARG A 350 21.93 20.09 -29.50
N GLY A 351 21.82 19.38 -30.61
CA GLY A 351 22.01 17.93 -30.69
C GLY A 351 20.79 17.15 -30.20
N PRO A 352 20.58 15.92 -30.72
CA PRO A 352 19.46 15.09 -30.30
C PRO A 352 19.69 14.53 -28.89
N HIS A 353 18.61 14.13 -28.23
CA HIS A 353 18.68 13.40 -26.97
C HIS A 353 18.77 11.90 -27.22
N SER A 354 19.81 11.23 -26.73
CA SER A 354 20.05 9.78 -26.92
C SER A 354 19.61 8.95 -25.70
N HIS A 355 18.40 9.19 -25.21
CA HIS A 355 17.83 8.51 -24.05
C HIS A 355 16.30 8.62 -24.04
N PRO A 356 15.58 7.79 -23.29
CA PRO A 356 14.11 7.87 -23.24
C PRO A 356 13.65 9.22 -22.66
N VAL A 357 12.47 9.68 -23.05
CA VAL A 357 11.90 10.94 -22.54
C VAL A 357 11.81 10.88 -21.00
N PRO A 358 12.47 11.80 -20.27
CA PRO A 358 12.54 11.75 -18.82
C PRO A 358 11.20 12.13 -18.19
N LEU A 359 10.89 11.52 -17.05
CA LEU A 359 9.67 11.80 -16.29
C LEU A 359 9.71 13.23 -15.72
N PRO A 360 8.58 13.96 -15.68
CA PRO A 360 8.49 15.29 -15.10
C PRO A 360 8.52 15.23 -13.56
N THR A 361 9.68 14.91 -12.99
CA THR A 361 9.84 14.75 -11.52
C THR A 361 10.06 16.07 -10.79
N LYS A 362 10.29 17.16 -11.51
CA LYS A 362 10.50 18.49 -10.93
C LYS A 362 9.20 19.27 -10.97
N THR A 363 8.79 19.78 -9.82
CA THR A 363 7.72 20.78 -9.75
C THR A 363 8.20 22.06 -10.44
N PRO A 364 7.46 22.58 -11.44
CA PRO A 364 7.77 23.86 -12.08
C PRO A 364 8.01 24.96 -11.06
N LEU A 365 8.93 25.87 -11.37
CA LEU A 365 9.46 26.80 -10.38
C LEU A 365 8.40 27.77 -9.87
N HIS A 366 7.52 28.26 -10.74
CA HIS A 366 6.42 29.13 -10.33
C HIS A 366 5.48 28.46 -9.29
N ILE A 367 5.23 27.14 -9.44
CA ILE A 367 4.46 26.36 -8.46
C ILE A 367 5.27 26.22 -7.17
N ARG A 368 6.57 25.91 -7.27
CA ARG A 368 7.45 25.78 -6.10
C ARG A 368 7.55 27.09 -5.31
N THR A 369 7.72 28.22 -5.97
CA THR A 369 7.79 29.55 -5.31
C THR A 369 6.48 29.86 -4.60
N THR A 370 5.36 29.62 -5.28
CA THR A 370 4.02 29.75 -4.67
C THR A 370 3.88 28.89 -3.41
N LEU A 371 4.30 27.62 -3.46
CA LEU A 371 4.27 26.72 -2.31
C LEU A 371 5.19 27.18 -1.19
N MET A 372 6.39 27.68 -1.51
CA MET A 372 7.32 28.22 -0.52
C MET A 372 6.78 29.46 0.17
N ASP A 373 6.09 30.34 -0.55
CA ASP A 373 5.46 31.51 0.05
C ASP A 373 4.28 31.12 0.95
N LEU A 374 3.56 30.05 0.60
CA LEU A 374 2.57 29.45 1.51
C LEU A 374 3.21 28.83 2.75
N PHE A 375 4.35 28.15 2.61
CA PHE A 375 5.06 27.57 3.74
C PHE A 375 5.58 28.64 4.70
N LYS A 376 6.09 29.77 4.19
CA LYS A 376 6.51 30.90 5.02
C LYS A 376 5.34 31.51 5.81
N GLN A 377 4.12 31.45 5.29
CA GLN A 377 2.91 31.92 6.00
C GLN A 377 2.46 30.98 7.13
N LEU A 378 2.97 29.75 7.21
CA LEU A 378 2.60 28.78 8.25
C LEU A 378 3.33 28.99 9.58
N SER A 379 4.38 29.82 9.60
CA SER A 379 5.24 30.08 10.78
C SER A 379 5.50 28.82 11.61
N ASP A 380 4.92 28.73 12.81
CA ASP A 380 5.16 27.68 13.80
C ASP A 380 4.55 26.33 13.39
N ASP A 381 3.45 26.34 12.62
CA ASP A 381 2.80 25.11 12.12
C ASP A 381 3.70 24.34 11.13
N LEU A 382 4.72 25.00 10.57
CA LEU A 382 5.69 24.39 9.68
C LEU A 382 6.51 23.28 10.36
N ALA A 383 6.79 23.42 11.67
CA ALA A 383 7.67 22.51 12.41
C ALA A 383 7.18 21.06 12.41
N ASP A 384 5.86 20.86 12.53
CA ASP A 384 5.21 19.54 12.53
C ASP A 384 4.41 19.27 11.25
N LEU A 385 4.70 20.02 10.19
CA LEU A 385 3.97 19.95 8.93
C LEU A 385 4.36 18.69 8.16
N THR A 386 3.36 17.86 7.87
CA THR A 386 3.48 16.76 6.92
C THR A 386 2.72 17.12 5.64
N PRO A 387 3.03 16.51 4.48
CA PRO A 387 2.27 16.76 3.24
C PRO A 387 0.75 16.61 3.43
N ARG A 388 0.32 15.60 4.20
CA ARG A 388 -1.10 15.39 4.53
C ARG A 388 -1.68 16.52 5.39
N ARG A 389 -0.94 17.03 6.38
CA ARG A 389 -1.36 18.18 7.20
C ARG A 389 -1.40 19.46 6.37
N PHE A 390 -0.43 19.68 5.49
CA PHE A 390 -0.39 20.82 4.58
C PHE A 390 -1.59 20.85 3.63
N ILE A 391 -1.91 19.72 2.99
CA ILE A 391 -3.09 19.59 2.10
C ILE A 391 -4.39 20.00 2.82
N ARG A 392 -4.46 19.77 4.13
CA ARG A 392 -5.62 20.08 4.98
C ARG A 392 -5.55 21.47 5.63
N HIS A 393 -4.41 22.15 5.53
CA HIS A 393 -4.16 23.36 6.28
C HIS A 393 -5.08 24.50 5.82
N PRO A 394 -5.69 25.28 6.74
CA PRO A 394 -6.56 26.40 6.39
C PRO A 394 -5.92 27.39 5.40
N ILE A 395 -4.62 27.66 5.52
CA ILE A 395 -3.87 28.55 4.60
C ILE A 395 -3.85 28.00 3.17
N LEU A 396 -3.54 26.71 2.97
CA LEU A 396 -3.58 26.13 1.62
C LEU A 396 -5.02 26.14 1.07
N ARG A 397 -6.01 25.84 1.91
CA ARG A 397 -7.43 25.90 1.51
C ARG A 397 -7.85 27.31 1.13
N ALA A 398 -7.43 28.33 1.88
CA ALA A 398 -7.69 29.74 1.60
C ALA A 398 -6.96 30.21 0.33
N PHE A 399 -5.73 29.76 0.11
CA PHE A 399 -4.98 30.02 -1.12
C PHE A 399 -5.67 29.41 -2.34
N LEU A 400 -6.04 28.12 -2.28
CA LEU A 400 -6.78 27.45 -3.36
C LEU A 400 -8.14 28.11 -3.59
N SER A 401 -8.82 28.55 -2.52
CA SER A 401 -10.09 29.30 -2.58
C SER A 401 -9.92 30.68 -3.24
N LYS A 402 -8.80 31.37 -3.01
CA LYS A 402 -8.48 32.66 -3.63
C LYS A 402 -8.09 32.49 -5.10
N ARG A 403 -7.36 31.43 -5.44
CA ARG A 403 -6.90 31.11 -6.79
C ARG A 403 -8.01 30.52 -7.67
N PHE A 404 -8.95 29.82 -7.04
CA PHE A 404 -10.15 29.25 -7.65
C PHE A 404 -11.36 29.77 -6.85
N PRO A 405 -11.91 30.95 -7.20
CA PRO A 405 -12.91 31.71 -6.41
C PRO A 405 -14.22 30.97 -6.10
N THR A 406 -14.41 29.76 -6.62
CA THR A 406 -15.60 28.92 -6.45
C THR A 406 -15.63 28.13 -5.14
N ILE A 407 -14.67 28.30 -4.23
CA ILE A 407 -14.58 27.55 -2.96
C ILE A 407 -14.29 28.54 -1.81
N SER A 408 -14.93 28.41 -0.65
CA SER A 408 -14.90 29.42 0.45
C SER A 408 -14.59 28.81 1.82
N SER A 409 -13.80 29.50 2.69
CA SER A 409 -13.66 29.19 4.15
C SER A 409 -12.93 30.29 4.97
N PRO A 410 -13.39 30.65 6.20
CA PRO A 410 -12.49 31.28 7.22
C PRO A 410 -12.80 31.06 8.76
N THR A 411 -11.82 30.55 9.54
CA THR A 411 -11.48 30.70 11.02
C THR A 411 -12.40 30.41 12.24
N LEU A 412 -11.81 29.76 13.28
CA LEU A 412 -12.41 28.82 14.25
C LEU A 412 -13.29 29.28 15.46
N ALA A 413 -13.29 30.53 15.91
CA ALA A 413 -13.90 30.86 17.24
C ALA A 413 -15.38 31.29 17.19
N ASP A 414 -15.82 31.95 16.12
CA ASP A 414 -17.24 32.34 15.91
C ASP A 414 -18.11 31.19 15.38
N TRP A 415 -17.51 30.04 15.15
CA TRP A 415 -18.03 29.02 14.24
C TRP A 415 -19.13 28.14 14.81
N HIS A 416 -19.32 27.99 16.11
CA HIS A 416 -20.34 27.03 16.57
C HIS A 416 -21.78 27.47 16.25
N ALA A 417 -22.10 28.77 16.43
CA ALA A 417 -23.41 29.32 16.08
C ALA A 417 -23.59 29.41 14.56
N TYR A 418 -22.58 29.90 13.84
CA TYR A 418 -22.62 30.01 12.38
C TYR A 418 -22.49 28.67 11.65
N ILE A 419 -21.83 27.64 12.20
CA ILE A 419 -21.81 26.29 11.60
C ILE A 419 -23.20 25.69 11.71
N LYS A 420 -23.89 25.84 12.84
CA LYS A 420 -25.26 25.36 12.94
C LYS A 420 -26.15 26.10 11.96
N GLN A 421 -26.09 27.42 11.92
CA GLN A 421 -26.82 28.25 10.96
C GLN A 421 -26.48 27.89 9.50
N ALA A 422 -25.21 27.88 9.13
CA ALA A 422 -24.73 27.53 7.78
C ALA A 422 -25.03 26.06 7.44
N ARG A 423 -25.02 25.14 8.39
CA ARG A 423 -25.44 23.75 8.16
C ARG A 423 -26.94 23.68 7.91
N ASP A 424 -27.73 24.44 8.65
CA ASP A 424 -29.19 24.50 8.45
C ASP A 424 -29.53 25.26 7.15
N GLU A 425 -28.70 26.21 6.70
CA GLU A 425 -28.82 26.91 5.41
C GLU A 425 -28.34 26.08 4.20
N LEU A 426 -27.17 25.43 4.31
CA LEU A 426 -26.57 24.62 3.24
C LEU A 426 -27.18 23.23 3.15
N TYR A 427 -27.64 22.68 4.28
CA TYR A 427 -28.28 21.39 4.39
C TYR A 427 -29.63 21.52 5.10
N PRO A 428 -30.61 22.23 4.50
CA PRO A 428 -31.93 22.48 5.10
C PRO A 428 -32.72 21.19 5.33
N TRP A 429 -32.35 20.10 4.67
CA TRP A 429 -32.90 18.76 4.85
C TRP A 429 -32.17 17.92 5.91
N GLY A 430 -31.27 18.55 6.67
CA GLY A 430 -30.42 17.94 7.67
C GLY A 430 -29.24 17.18 7.06
N THR A 431 -28.49 16.50 7.92
CA THR A 431 -27.27 15.74 7.55
C THR A 431 -27.43 14.22 7.71
N GLY A 432 -28.67 13.76 7.94
CA GLY A 432 -29.06 12.35 7.97
C GLY A 432 -29.60 11.86 6.63
N TRP A 433 -30.45 10.84 6.65
CA TRP A 433 -31.04 10.21 5.44
C TRP A 433 -31.67 11.21 4.47
N ARG A 434 -32.53 12.12 4.96
CA ARG A 434 -33.21 13.13 4.12
C ARG A 434 -32.22 14.08 3.41
N GLY A 435 -31.11 14.41 4.07
CA GLY A 435 -30.03 15.20 3.49
C GLY A 435 -29.36 14.49 2.32
N VAL A 436 -29.09 13.18 2.44
CA VAL A 436 -28.49 12.38 1.35
C VAL A 436 -29.46 12.18 0.19
N VAL A 437 -30.75 11.95 0.46
CA VAL A 437 -31.79 11.88 -0.58
C VAL A 437 -31.84 13.19 -1.38
N ASN A 438 -31.79 14.34 -0.70
CA ASN A 438 -31.76 15.64 -1.36
C ASN A 438 -30.46 15.85 -2.17
N LEU A 439 -29.30 15.44 -1.63
CA LEU A 439 -28.03 15.49 -2.35
C LEU A 439 -28.07 14.66 -3.64
N LYS A 440 -28.67 13.47 -3.61
CA LYS A 440 -28.86 12.64 -4.81
C LYS A 440 -29.79 13.29 -5.82
N ALA A 441 -30.92 13.85 -5.39
CA ALA A 441 -31.81 14.57 -6.30
C ALA A 441 -31.11 15.77 -6.97
N HIS A 442 -30.26 16.49 -6.22
CA HIS A 442 -29.42 17.55 -6.77
C HIS A 442 -28.42 17.01 -7.79
N GLN A 443 -27.67 15.95 -7.45
CA GLN A 443 -26.75 15.27 -8.36
C GLN A 443 -27.45 14.84 -9.66
N ASP A 444 -28.63 14.23 -9.57
CA ASP A 444 -29.38 13.73 -10.73
C ASP A 444 -29.86 14.85 -11.65
N SER A 445 -30.18 16.02 -11.09
CA SER A 445 -30.68 17.16 -11.86
C SER A 445 -29.60 18.04 -12.47
N ARG A 446 -28.38 18.03 -11.94
CA ARG A 446 -27.33 19.02 -12.30
C ARG A 446 -25.98 18.45 -12.67
N ILE A 447 -25.70 17.21 -12.27
CA ILE A 447 -24.41 16.58 -12.52
C ILE A 447 -24.61 15.56 -13.65
N PRO A 448 -23.79 15.58 -14.71
CA PRO A 448 -23.83 14.55 -15.74
C PRO A 448 -23.62 13.15 -15.15
N LYS A 449 -24.26 12.13 -15.72
CA LYS A 449 -24.27 10.76 -15.17
C LYS A 449 -22.86 10.17 -15.00
N GLU A 450 -21.94 10.52 -15.89
CA GLU A 450 -20.52 10.15 -15.88
C GLU A 450 -19.73 10.72 -14.69
N ASN A 451 -20.32 11.65 -13.93
CA ASN A 451 -19.74 12.24 -12.72
C ASN A 451 -20.53 11.89 -11.45
N HIS A 452 -21.51 11.00 -11.53
CA HIS A 452 -22.30 10.58 -10.38
C HIS A 452 -21.46 9.71 -9.44
N TYR A 453 -21.39 10.11 -8.17
CA TYR A 453 -20.75 9.29 -7.14
C TYR A 453 -21.76 8.49 -6.33
N ILE A 454 -22.90 9.10 -5.97
CA ILE A 454 -24.01 8.37 -5.33
C ILE A 454 -24.76 7.65 -6.45
N ARG A 455 -24.65 6.33 -6.52
CA ARG A 455 -25.20 5.53 -7.63
C ARG A 455 -26.57 4.97 -7.32
N ARG A 456 -26.81 4.58 -6.06
CA ARG A 456 -28.10 4.07 -5.57
C ARG A 456 -28.41 4.61 -4.19
N ILE A 457 -29.70 4.87 -3.95
CA ILE A 457 -30.29 5.07 -2.63
C ILE A 457 -31.55 4.20 -2.58
N LEU A 458 -31.57 3.25 -1.66
CA LEU A 458 -32.67 2.31 -1.50
C LEU A 458 -33.25 2.42 -0.09
N ALA A 459 -34.57 2.48 0.00
CA ALA A 459 -35.35 2.30 1.22
C ALA A 459 -36.33 1.15 0.96
N ILE A 460 -36.14 0.03 1.64
CA ILE A 460 -36.88 -1.22 1.39
C ILE A 460 -37.53 -1.65 2.70
N ASP A 461 -38.80 -2.05 2.64
CA ASP A 461 -39.49 -2.66 3.78
C ASP A 461 -38.84 -4.01 4.11
N MET A 462 -38.60 -4.28 5.40
CA MET A 462 -37.99 -5.53 5.84
C MET A 462 -38.98 -6.68 5.95
N ASP A 463 -40.29 -6.43 6.06
CA ASP A 463 -41.30 -7.48 6.22
C ASP A 463 -41.28 -8.55 5.10
N PRO A 464 -41.05 -8.22 3.81
CA PRO A 464 -40.89 -9.22 2.75
C PRO A 464 -39.54 -9.97 2.80
N LEU A 465 -38.55 -9.43 3.51
CA LEU A 465 -37.17 -9.95 3.60
C LEU A 465 -36.98 -10.88 4.80
N ASP A 466 -37.89 -10.87 5.78
CA ASP A 466 -37.85 -11.71 6.99
C ASP A 466 -38.17 -13.21 6.74
N ASN A 467 -38.61 -13.59 5.54
CA ASN A 467 -38.89 -14.98 5.19
C ASN A 467 -37.64 -15.81 4.82
N THR A 468 -36.43 -15.22 4.88
CA THR A 468 -35.18 -15.95 4.65
C THR A 468 -34.47 -16.24 5.97
N ASP A 469 -34.58 -17.50 6.41
CA ASP A 469 -33.83 -18.25 7.44
C ASP A 469 -33.08 -17.47 8.54
N ALA A 470 -33.50 -17.74 9.78
CA ALA A 470 -33.05 -17.23 11.07
C ALA A 470 -31.59 -17.59 11.48
N ASP A 471 -30.65 -17.66 10.55
CA ASP A 471 -29.23 -18.01 10.82
C ASP A 471 -28.32 -16.79 11.06
N ASP A 472 -28.88 -15.58 11.07
CA ASP A 472 -28.15 -14.35 11.35
C ASP A 472 -28.02 -14.16 12.88
N ASP A 473 -27.16 -14.95 13.52
CA ASP A 473 -26.82 -14.89 14.96
C ASP A 473 -26.34 -13.50 15.46
N GLU A 474 -26.12 -12.55 14.55
CA GLU A 474 -25.56 -11.22 14.80
C GLU A 474 -26.40 -10.07 14.19
N ALA A 475 -27.67 -10.33 13.81
CA ALA A 475 -28.56 -9.27 13.34
C ALA A 475 -28.78 -8.23 14.45
N LEU A 476 -28.50 -6.95 14.14
CA LEU A 476 -28.84 -5.83 15.01
C LEU A 476 -30.34 -5.83 15.31
N PRO A 477 -30.78 -5.18 16.40
CA PRO A 477 -32.19 -4.88 16.58
C PRO A 477 -32.74 -4.25 15.30
N LYS A 478 -33.90 -4.75 14.84
CA LYS A 478 -34.56 -4.21 13.64
C LYS A 478 -34.64 -2.68 13.74
N PRO A 479 -34.47 -1.95 12.62
CA PRO A 479 -34.65 -0.51 12.62
C PRO A 479 -36.00 -0.18 13.24
N LYS A 480 -36.09 0.92 14.01
CA LYS A 480 -37.35 1.31 14.66
C LYS A 480 -38.52 1.46 13.68
N ASP A 481 -38.21 1.76 12.43
CA ASP A 481 -39.16 1.95 11.35
C ASP A 481 -39.23 0.77 10.37
N ASN A 482 -38.55 -0.34 10.68
CA ASN A 482 -38.48 -1.55 9.85
C ASN A 482 -38.01 -1.34 8.40
N ILE A 483 -37.28 -0.24 8.12
CA ILE A 483 -36.81 0.08 6.76
C ILE A 483 -35.32 -0.21 6.63
N LEU A 484 -34.96 -1.09 5.70
CA LEU A 484 -33.60 -1.26 5.20
C LEU A 484 -33.20 -0.07 4.34
N ARG A 485 -32.08 0.55 4.68
CA ARG A 485 -31.52 1.69 3.98
C ARG A 485 -30.14 1.35 3.45
N ILE A 486 -29.98 1.45 2.13
CA ILE A 486 -28.72 1.19 1.43
C ILE A 486 -28.38 2.41 0.59
N ILE A 487 -27.14 2.87 0.69
CA ILE A 487 -26.55 3.86 -0.23
C ILE A 487 -25.32 3.23 -0.85
N ILE A 488 -25.26 3.20 -2.18
CA ILE A 488 -24.09 2.68 -2.91
C ILE A 488 -23.40 3.85 -3.61
N CYS A 489 -22.13 4.03 -3.26
CA CYS A 489 -21.26 5.07 -3.78
C CYS A 489 -20.10 4.47 -4.57
N MET A 490 -19.92 4.92 -5.80
CA MET A 490 -18.93 4.41 -6.74
C MET A 490 -18.73 5.42 -7.87
N THR A 491 -17.49 5.77 -8.19
CA THR A 491 -17.23 6.58 -9.40
C THR A 491 -17.33 5.70 -10.65
N PRO A 492 -17.70 6.24 -11.82
CA PRO A 492 -17.71 5.44 -13.06
C PRO A 492 -16.33 4.91 -13.46
N GLU A 493 -15.25 5.55 -13.03
CA GLU A 493 -13.90 4.98 -13.20
C GLU A 493 -13.70 3.76 -12.29
N ALA A 494 -14.15 3.82 -11.05
CA ALA A 494 -14.07 2.69 -10.12
C ALA A 494 -14.84 1.49 -10.65
N SER A 495 -15.99 1.68 -11.32
CA SER A 495 -16.79 0.57 -11.89
C SER A 495 -16.09 -0.09 -13.06
N ARG A 496 -15.51 0.71 -13.96
CA ARG A 496 -14.65 0.20 -15.04
C ARG A 496 -13.46 -0.57 -14.50
N ARG A 497 -12.79 -0.06 -13.46
CA ARG A 497 -11.66 -0.75 -12.82
C ARG A 497 -12.06 -2.00 -12.05
N LEU A 498 -13.24 -2.01 -11.40
CA LEU A 498 -13.75 -3.22 -10.76
C LEU A 498 -13.93 -4.34 -11.79
N LEU A 499 -14.42 -4.00 -12.99
CA LEU A 499 -14.54 -4.95 -14.10
C LEU A 499 -13.18 -5.37 -14.67
N SER A 500 -12.24 -4.43 -14.88
CA SER A 500 -11.00 -4.70 -15.61
C SER A 500 -9.83 -5.20 -14.74
N SER A 501 -9.76 -4.80 -13.47
CA SER A 501 -8.65 -5.13 -12.56
C SER A 501 -9.06 -5.79 -11.24
N GLY A 502 -10.36 -5.87 -10.94
CA GLY A 502 -10.94 -6.41 -9.70
C GLY A 502 -10.86 -7.93 -9.52
N ARG A 503 -9.68 -8.53 -9.71
CA ARG A 503 -9.47 -10.00 -9.68
C ARG A 503 -9.42 -10.58 -8.27
N TYR A 504 -8.76 -9.88 -7.35
CA TYR A 504 -8.63 -10.25 -5.93
C TYR A 504 -9.26 -9.16 -5.09
N LEU A 505 -10.47 -9.42 -4.60
CA LEU A 505 -11.26 -8.44 -3.88
C LEU A 505 -11.19 -8.70 -2.37
N GLN A 506 -11.20 -7.62 -1.61
CA GLN A 506 -11.33 -7.63 -0.17
C GLN A 506 -12.51 -6.77 0.24
N SER A 507 -13.17 -7.16 1.33
CA SER A 507 -14.26 -6.36 1.87
C SER A 507 -14.35 -6.49 3.38
N ASP A 508 -14.67 -5.38 4.04
CA ASP A 508 -14.75 -5.27 5.49
C ASP A 508 -15.77 -4.19 5.89
N ILE A 509 -16.32 -4.30 7.10
CA ILE A 509 -17.37 -3.44 7.62
C ILE A 509 -16.81 -2.52 8.71
N GLY A 510 -16.80 -1.22 8.42
CA GLY A 510 -16.45 -0.14 9.33
C GLY A 510 -17.60 0.27 10.24
N PHE A 511 -17.38 0.22 11.55
CA PHE A 511 -18.39 0.55 12.57
C PHE A 511 -18.26 1.95 13.18
N LYS A 512 -17.08 2.57 13.07
CA LYS A 512 -16.72 3.79 13.83
C LYS A 512 -17.06 5.09 13.10
N ARG A 513 -17.17 5.05 11.78
CA ARG A 513 -17.11 6.26 10.95
C ARG A 513 -18.41 7.03 10.93
N ILE A 514 -19.56 6.35 10.88
CA ILE A 514 -20.87 7.00 10.74
C ILE A 514 -21.81 6.58 11.87
N VAL A 515 -22.48 7.55 12.48
CA VAL A 515 -23.47 7.28 13.52
C VAL A 515 -24.77 6.78 12.87
N GLY A 516 -25.24 5.60 13.31
CA GLY A 516 -26.50 5.00 12.85
C GLY A 516 -26.43 4.22 11.53
N PHE A 517 -25.27 4.21 10.87
CA PHE A 517 -25.00 3.42 9.66
C PHE A 517 -23.66 2.69 9.79
N LYS A 518 -23.50 1.61 9.05
CA LYS A 518 -22.24 0.90 8.86
C LYS A 518 -21.70 1.21 7.48
N GLU A 519 -20.38 1.26 7.37
CA GLU A 519 -19.68 1.52 6.13
C GLU A 519 -19.06 0.22 5.63
N PHE A 520 -19.59 -0.33 4.56
CA PHE A 520 -19.04 -1.52 3.91
C PHE A 520 -18.22 -1.09 2.69
N GLU A 521 -16.99 -1.55 2.61
CA GLU A 521 -16.07 -1.19 1.52
C GLU A 521 -15.70 -2.45 0.73
N VAL A 522 -15.65 -2.33 -0.59
CA VAL A 522 -15.06 -3.34 -1.49
C VAL A 522 -13.83 -2.71 -2.14
N ALA A 523 -12.67 -3.32 -1.93
CA ALA A 523 -11.39 -2.81 -2.38
C ALA A 523 -10.51 -3.92 -2.97
N GLY A 524 -9.46 -3.53 -3.68
CA GLY A 524 -8.43 -4.43 -4.18
C GLY A 524 -7.09 -3.73 -4.36
N MET A 525 -6.07 -4.51 -4.71
CA MET A 525 -4.75 -3.99 -5.04
C MET A 525 -4.64 -3.81 -6.55
N GLU A 526 -4.36 -2.60 -7.01
CA GLU A 526 -3.88 -2.37 -8.37
C GLU A 526 -2.41 -2.78 -8.42
N ARG A 527 -2.13 -3.99 -8.91
CA ARG A 527 -0.83 -4.65 -8.76
C ARG A 527 0.30 -3.92 -9.50
N ASP A 528 0.03 -3.35 -10.68
CA ASP A 528 1.00 -2.57 -11.46
C ASP A 528 1.45 -1.30 -10.72
N ALA A 529 0.47 -0.56 -10.18
CA ALA A 529 0.74 0.65 -9.40
C ALA A 529 1.06 0.37 -7.91
N ASN A 530 0.96 -0.89 -7.48
CA ASN A 530 1.12 -1.35 -6.09
C ASN A 530 0.40 -0.44 -5.08
N THR A 531 -0.86 -0.10 -5.39
CA THR A 531 -1.70 0.76 -4.57
C THR A 531 -3.07 0.15 -4.35
N SER A 532 -3.61 0.33 -3.15
CA SER A 532 -4.97 -0.07 -2.85
C SER A 532 -5.99 0.95 -3.37
N ILE A 533 -7.11 0.43 -3.85
CA ILE A 533 -8.22 1.21 -4.40
C ILE A 533 -9.53 0.70 -3.79
N VAL A 534 -10.40 1.63 -3.39
CA VAL A 534 -11.80 1.33 -3.06
C VAL A 534 -12.61 1.40 -4.34
N TYR A 535 -13.19 0.27 -4.73
CA TYR A 535 -14.09 0.20 -5.88
C TYR A 535 -15.47 0.69 -5.51
N VAL A 536 -16.01 0.22 -4.38
CA VAL A 536 -17.36 0.56 -3.92
C VAL A 536 -17.34 0.89 -2.45
N ARG A 537 -18.07 1.95 -2.07
CA ARG A 537 -18.36 2.31 -0.69
C ARG A 537 -19.87 2.26 -0.47
N ILE A 538 -20.30 1.52 0.53
CA ILE A 538 -21.70 1.25 0.83
C ILE A 538 -22.02 1.72 2.24
N PHE A 539 -23.16 2.37 2.42
CA PHE A 539 -23.70 2.70 3.73
C PHE A 539 -25.01 1.93 3.96
N LEU A 540 -25.04 1.12 5.00
CA LEU A 540 -26.17 0.25 5.34
C LEU A 540 -26.54 0.39 6.81
N ASN A 541 -27.83 0.28 7.14
CA ASN A 541 -28.30 0.29 8.53
C ASN A 541 -28.55 -1.11 9.11
N GLN A 542 -28.50 -2.16 8.28
CA GLN A 542 -28.71 -3.57 8.65
C GLN A 542 -27.73 -4.47 7.87
N MET A 543 -27.26 -5.54 8.49
CA MET A 543 -26.18 -6.40 7.98
C MET A 543 -26.67 -7.82 7.61
N THR A 544 -27.96 -8.01 7.35
CA THR A 544 -28.53 -9.32 7.02
C THR A 544 -28.02 -9.87 5.70
N ALA A 545 -28.19 -11.17 5.47
CA ALA A 545 -27.86 -11.80 4.19
C ALA A 545 -28.59 -11.17 3.00
N ALA A 546 -29.89 -10.88 3.16
CA ALA A 546 -30.70 -10.26 2.12
C ALA A 546 -30.23 -8.83 1.79
N ALA A 547 -29.80 -8.06 2.80
CA ALA A 547 -29.24 -6.72 2.58
C ALA A 547 -27.96 -6.77 1.74
N HIS A 548 -27.05 -7.71 2.05
CA HIS A 548 -25.81 -7.87 1.28
C HIS A 548 -26.07 -8.42 -0.12
N GLN A 549 -26.99 -9.38 -0.29
CA GLN A 549 -27.39 -9.85 -1.62
C GLN A 549 -27.86 -8.68 -2.49
N ARG A 550 -28.74 -7.82 -1.95
CA ARG A 550 -29.22 -6.63 -2.64
C ARG A 550 -28.10 -5.66 -3.01
N VAL A 551 -27.11 -5.48 -2.12
CA VAL A 551 -25.93 -4.67 -2.40
C VAL A 551 -25.15 -5.20 -3.61
N PHE A 552 -24.87 -6.51 -3.67
CA PHE A 552 -24.10 -7.09 -4.77
C PHE A 552 -24.85 -7.03 -6.11
N GLU A 553 -26.17 -7.27 -6.12
CA GLU A 553 -27.00 -7.11 -7.31
C GLU A 553 -26.95 -5.69 -7.89
N GLU A 554 -26.99 -4.68 -7.03
CA GLU A 554 -26.93 -3.28 -7.45
C GLU A 554 -25.53 -2.88 -7.92
N ILE A 555 -24.47 -3.41 -7.31
CA ILE A 555 -23.08 -3.21 -7.79
C ILE A 555 -22.96 -3.75 -9.23
N GLU A 556 -23.46 -4.96 -9.50
CA GLU A 556 -23.42 -5.54 -10.84
C GLU A 556 -24.27 -4.74 -11.84
N ALA A 557 -25.42 -4.21 -11.41
CA ALA A 557 -26.23 -3.32 -12.24
C ALA A 557 -25.51 -2.02 -12.59
N ILE A 558 -24.82 -1.40 -11.63
CA ILE A 558 -24.01 -0.19 -11.86
C ILE A 558 -22.88 -0.46 -12.86
N VAL A 559 -22.16 -1.58 -12.70
CA VAL A 559 -21.08 -1.96 -13.62
C VAL A 559 -21.62 -2.16 -15.03
N PHE A 560 -22.77 -2.83 -15.18
CA PHE A 560 -23.42 -3.01 -16.47
C PHE A 560 -23.86 -1.69 -17.10
N GLU A 561 -24.42 -0.76 -16.32
CA GLU A 561 -24.79 0.58 -16.79
C GLU A 561 -23.59 1.37 -17.32
N ASP A 562 -22.43 1.27 -16.66
CA ASP A 562 -21.25 2.05 -17.02
C ASP A 562 -20.43 1.45 -18.15
N THR A 563 -20.49 0.12 -18.32
CA THR A 563 -19.55 -0.62 -19.20
C THR A 563 -20.23 -1.43 -20.29
N GLY A 564 -21.54 -1.66 -20.19
CA GLY A 564 -22.27 -2.61 -21.02
C GLY A 564 -21.93 -4.08 -20.75
N LYS A 565 -21.07 -4.37 -19.76
CA LYS A 565 -20.60 -5.72 -19.41
C LYS A 565 -20.93 -6.03 -17.95
N ARG A 566 -21.21 -7.31 -17.67
CA ARG A 566 -21.44 -7.81 -16.31
C ARG A 566 -20.11 -8.22 -15.69
N LEU A 567 -20.05 -8.22 -14.35
CA LEU A 567 -18.92 -8.83 -13.64
C LEU A 567 -18.90 -10.33 -13.97
N GLN A 568 -17.71 -10.86 -14.19
CA GLN A 568 -17.50 -12.28 -14.46
C GLN A 568 -16.75 -12.89 -13.28
N TRP A 569 -17.20 -14.06 -12.87
CA TRP A 569 -16.65 -14.83 -11.75
C TRP A 569 -16.03 -16.10 -12.31
N HIS A 570 -14.78 -16.38 -11.97
CA HIS A 570 -14.01 -17.48 -12.55
C HIS A 570 -14.73 -18.83 -12.46
N HIS A 571 -15.13 -19.25 -11.27
CA HIS A 571 -15.81 -20.54 -11.06
C HIS A 571 -17.16 -20.67 -11.76
N ILE A 572 -17.80 -19.55 -12.09
CA ILE A 572 -19.10 -19.53 -12.77
C ILE A 572 -18.94 -19.41 -14.30
N HIS A 573 -18.00 -18.59 -14.78
CA HIS A 573 -17.95 -18.15 -16.17
C HIS A 573 -16.81 -18.77 -16.96
N ALA A 574 -15.66 -19.07 -16.35
CA ALA A 574 -14.51 -19.64 -17.05
C ALA A 574 -14.81 -21.04 -17.62
N SER A 575 -14.37 -21.31 -18.85
CA SER A 575 -14.64 -22.60 -19.51
C SER A 575 -13.68 -23.70 -19.01
N THR A 576 -12.49 -23.30 -18.57
CA THR A 576 -11.47 -24.17 -18.00
C THR A 576 -10.86 -23.49 -16.78
N VAL A 577 -10.09 -24.24 -15.98
CA VAL A 577 -9.39 -23.68 -14.81
C VAL A 577 -8.44 -22.53 -15.18
N ASN A 578 -7.88 -22.53 -16.39
CA ASN A 578 -6.91 -21.52 -16.84
C ASN A 578 -7.53 -20.36 -17.64
N ASP A 579 -8.84 -20.38 -17.87
CA ASP A 579 -9.56 -19.35 -18.63
C ASP A 579 -9.91 -18.13 -17.76
N GLY A 580 -9.87 -16.93 -18.33
CA GLY A 580 -10.31 -15.69 -17.68
C GLY A 580 -9.49 -15.22 -16.46
N LEU A 581 -8.24 -15.68 -16.30
CA LEU A 581 -7.40 -15.35 -15.13
C LEU A 581 -6.98 -13.86 -15.03
N ASP A 582 -7.14 -13.11 -16.10
CA ASP A 582 -6.79 -11.68 -16.23
C ASP A 582 -8.01 -10.75 -16.14
N SER A 583 -9.23 -11.28 -16.30
CA SER A 583 -10.43 -10.50 -16.57
C SER A 583 -11.65 -10.90 -15.72
N MET A 584 -11.54 -11.94 -14.90
CA MET A 584 -12.60 -12.40 -14.00
C MET A 584 -12.22 -12.21 -12.52
N ILE A 585 -13.22 -12.14 -11.66
CA ILE A 585 -13.05 -12.20 -10.21
C ILE A 585 -12.60 -13.62 -9.84
N LEU A 586 -11.42 -13.74 -9.26
CA LEU A 586 -10.76 -15.00 -8.92
C LEU A 586 -10.96 -15.36 -7.46
N SER A 587 -10.88 -14.37 -6.57
CA SER A 587 -11.02 -14.60 -5.13
C SER A 587 -11.55 -13.38 -4.40
N TRP A 588 -12.31 -13.65 -3.32
CA TRP A 588 -12.90 -12.69 -2.43
C TRP A 588 -12.51 -12.98 -0.99
N VAL A 589 -11.84 -12.04 -0.32
CA VAL A 589 -11.41 -12.17 1.07
C VAL A 589 -12.26 -11.27 1.96
N ALA A 590 -12.81 -11.81 3.03
CA ALA A 590 -13.52 -11.02 4.03
C ALA A 590 -13.31 -11.58 5.44
N ASP A 591 -13.89 -10.92 6.43
CA ASP A 591 -14.01 -11.50 7.76
C ASP A 591 -14.99 -12.70 7.76
N GLN A 592 -15.29 -13.24 8.94
CA GLN A 592 -16.22 -14.35 9.09
C GLN A 592 -17.67 -13.90 9.36
N HIS A 593 -18.07 -12.71 8.89
CA HIS A 593 -19.42 -12.20 9.07
C HIS A 593 -20.44 -12.98 8.22
N ARG A 594 -21.35 -13.72 8.88
CA ARG A 594 -22.27 -14.67 8.22
C ARG A 594 -23.20 -14.03 7.21
N GLY A 595 -23.81 -12.89 7.54
CA GLY A 595 -24.73 -12.19 6.63
C GLY A 595 -24.03 -11.71 5.36
N GLN A 596 -22.76 -11.30 5.46
CA GLN A 596 -22.00 -10.85 4.30
C GLN A 596 -21.65 -12.02 3.38
N ALA A 597 -21.14 -13.11 3.96
CA ALA A 597 -20.79 -14.32 3.23
C ALA A 597 -22.03 -14.94 2.56
N LYS A 598 -23.11 -15.18 3.33
CA LYS A 598 -24.37 -15.75 2.81
C LYS A 598 -24.98 -14.86 1.73
N GLY A 599 -24.99 -13.54 1.91
CA GLY A 599 -25.47 -12.59 0.91
C GLY A 599 -24.70 -12.63 -0.41
N LEU A 600 -23.36 -12.77 -0.35
CA LEU A 600 -22.54 -13.01 -1.54
C LEU A 600 -22.88 -14.35 -2.21
N GLY A 601 -22.97 -15.43 -1.43
CA GLY A 601 -23.33 -16.75 -1.95
C GLY A 601 -24.69 -16.79 -2.64
N LEU A 602 -25.69 -16.11 -2.08
CA LEU A 602 -27.03 -15.98 -2.67
C LEU A 602 -26.99 -15.20 -3.99
N HIS A 603 -26.20 -14.13 -4.06
CA HIS A 603 -26.00 -13.38 -5.29
C HIS A 603 -25.33 -14.23 -6.39
N LEU A 604 -24.28 -14.98 -6.04
CA LEU A 604 -23.60 -15.90 -6.96
C LEU A 604 -24.53 -16.99 -7.49
N LYS A 605 -25.37 -17.57 -6.62
CA LYS A 605 -26.41 -18.53 -7.01
C LYS A 605 -27.41 -17.92 -7.99
N ASN A 606 -27.84 -16.68 -7.74
CA ASN A 606 -28.74 -15.96 -8.65
C ASN A 606 -28.09 -15.74 -10.03
N ILE A 607 -26.81 -15.38 -10.08
CA ILE A 607 -26.07 -15.27 -11.35
C ILE A 607 -26.00 -16.63 -12.06
N ALA A 608 -25.57 -17.68 -11.36
CA ALA A 608 -25.44 -19.01 -11.92
C ALA A 608 -26.77 -19.52 -12.53
N SER A 609 -27.89 -19.32 -11.83
CA SER A 609 -29.22 -19.75 -12.29
C SER A 609 -29.67 -19.15 -13.63
N LYS A 610 -29.08 -18.03 -14.05
CA LYS A 610 -29.40 -17.34 -15.32
C LYS A 610 -28.56 -17.84 -16.49
N LEU A 611 -27.54 -18.65 -16.23
CA LEU A 611 -26.65 -19.18 -17.26
C LEU A 611 -27.21 -20.47 -17.87
N PRO A 612 -26.87 -20.77 -19.14
CA PRO A 612 -27.17 -22.07 -19.72
C PRO A 612 -26.49 -23.19 -18.89
N PRO A 613 -27.07 -24.41 -18.87
CA PRO A 613 -26.53 -25.53 -18.10
C PRO A 613 -25.02 -25.69 -18.32
N LYS A 614 -24.25 -25.59 -17.23
CA LYS A 614 -22.79 -25.61 -17.28
C LYS A 614 -22.27 -26.52 -16.17
N ARG A 615 -21.34 -27.41 -16.53
CA ARG A 615 -20.65 -28.26 -15.56
C ARG A 615 -19.75 -27.42 -14.66
N ASP A 616 -19.73 -27.74 -13.37
CA ASP A 616 -18.77 -27.14 -12.44
C ASP A 616 -17.34 -27.52 -12.82
N LEU A 617 -16.41 -26.60 -12.60
CA LEU A 617 -15.00 -26.79 -12.98
C LEU A 617 -14.29 -27.85 -12.11
N TYR A 618 -14.75 -28.08 -10.89
CA TYR A 618 -14.11 -28.96 -9.91
C TYR A 618 -14.90 -30.24 -9.68
N GLU A 619 -16.24 -30.13 -9.76
CA GLU A 619 -17.17 -31.26 -9.67
C GLU A 619 -17.92 -31.41 -11.00
N PRO A 620 -17.31 -31.95 -12.08
CA PRO A 620 -17.91 -31.98 -13.42
C PRO A 620 -19.24 -32.73 -13.50
N ASP A 621 -19.53 -33.61 -12.53
CA ASP A 621 -20.80 -34.34 -12.42
C ASP A 621 -21.98 -33.45 -12.02
N ARG A 622 -21.71 -32.26 -11.48
CA ARG A 622 -22.71 -31.28 -11.04
C ARG A 622 -22.80 -30.11 -12.00
N LEU A 623 -23.95 -29.45 -12.03
CA LEU A 623 -24.10 -28.17 -12.69
C LEU A 623 -23.77 -27.04 -11.73
N VAL A 624 -23.17 -25.96 -12.25
CA VAL A 624 -22.92 -24.74 -11.47
C VAL A 624 -24.23 -24.15 -10.93
N GLN A 625 -25.33 -24.33 -11.66
CA GLN A 625 -26.69 -23.91 -11.27
C GLN A 625 -27.23 -24.64 -10.03
N ASP A 626 -26.76 -25.87 -9.78
CA ASP A 626 -27.26 -26.73 -8.70
C ASP A 626 -26.54 -26.49 -7.37
N LEU A 627 -25.52 -25.62 -7.37
CA LEU A 627 -24.75 -25.30 -6.18
C LEU A 627 -25.58 -24.44 -5.22
N GLY A 628 -25.45 -24.75 -3.93
CA GLY A 628 -25.97 -23.94 -2.83
C GLY A 628 -25.18 -22.63 -2.64
N PRO A 629 -25.71 -21.68 -1.85
CA PRO A 629 -25.04 -20.41 -1.59
C PRO A 629 -23.62 -20.57 -1.02
N TYR A 630 -23.44 -21.47 -0.05
CA TYR A 630 -22.12 -21.73 0.55
C TYR A 630 -21.18 -22.50 -0.38
N GLU A 631 -21.71 -23.40 -1.21
CA GLU A 631 -20.90 -24.15 -2.18
C GLU A 631 -20.29 -23.24 -3.27
N HIS A 632 -20.99 -22.16 -3.63
CA HIS A 632 -20.39 -21.10 -4.44
C HIS A 632 -19.24 -20.39 -3.71
N LEU A 633 -19.37 -20.15 -2.40
CA LEU A 633 -18.29 -19.54 -1.60
C LEU A 633 -17.06 -20.45 -1.51
N HIS A 634 -17.23 -21.77 -1.45
CA HIS A 634 -16.10 -22.72 -1.44
C HIS A 634 -15.18 -22.59 -2.66
N ARG A 635 -15.67 -21.98 -3.75
CA ARG A 635 -14.98 -21.81 -5.03
C ARG A 635 -14.39 -20.42 -5.25
N ASN A 636 -14.67 -19.44 -4.38
CA ASN A 636 -14.13 -18.09 -4.55
C ASN A 636 -13.86 -17.31 -3.25
N PHE A 637 -14.30 -17.76 -2.09
CA PHE A 637 -14.27 -17.01 -0.85
C PHE A 637 -13.17 -17.51 0.10
N ARG A 638 -12.46 -16.57 0.73
CA ARG A 638 -11.46 -16.84 1.77
C ARG A 638 -11.76 -16.03 3.02
N VAL A 639 -11.54 -16.65 4.17
CA VAL A 639 -11.67 -15.98 5.46
C VAL A 639 -10.33 -15.36 5.83
N CYS A 640 -10.37 -14.09 6.26
CA CYS A 640 -9.21 -13.40 6.77
C CYS A 640 -8.62 -14.15 7.99
N THR A 641 -7.38 -14.61 7.85
CA THR A 641 -6.68 -15.39 8.88
C THR A 641 -6.37 -14.55 10.13
N VAL A 642 -6.16 -13.24 9.97
CA VAL A 642 -5.95 -12.32 11.10
C VAL A 642 -7.21 -12.23 11.99
N HIS A 643 -8.38 -12.06 11.37
CA HIS A 643 -9.65 -12.04 12.09
C HIS A 643 -9.94 -13.40 12.75
N TYR A 644 -9.71 -14.49 12.01
CA TYR A 644 -9.84 -15.84 12.55
C TYR A 644 -8.93 -16.06 13.78
N PHE A 645 -7.64 -15.72 13.71
CA PHE A 645 -6.71 -15.87 14.84
C PHE A 645 -7.06 -14.98 16.03
N ARG A 646 -7.60 -13.78 15.78
CA ARG A 646 -8.11 -12.90 16.84
C ARG A 646 -9.27 -13.55 17.58
N LEU A 647 -10.18 -14.20 16.86
CA LEU A 647 -11.33 -14.88 17.46
C LEU A 647 -10.94 -16.17 18.19
N VAL A 648 -9.97 -16.92 17.66
CA VAL A 648 -9.35 -18.04 18.40
C VAL A 648 -8.74 -17.55 19.72
N GLN A 649 -8.10 -16.38 19.73
CA GLN A 649 -7.54 -15.79 20.95
C GLN A 649 -8.61 -15.43 22.00
N LEU A 650 -9.82 -15.07 21.55
CA LEU A 650 -10.94 -14.74 22.42
C LEU A 650 -11.70 -15.99 22.91
N CYS A 651 -11.43 -17.17 22.34
CA CYS A 651 -12.02 -18.41 22.80
C CYS A 651 -11.50 -18.76 24.19
N GLY A 652 -12.42 -18.99 25.14
CA GLY A 652 -12.11 -19.32 26.54
C GLY A 652 -11.57 -20.74 26.73
N THR A 653 -10.48 -21.08 26.06
CA THR A 653 -9.81 -22.40 26.10
C THR A 653 -8.28 -22.26 26.27
N THR A 654 -7.61 -23.38 26.54
CA THR A 654 -6.16 -23.42 26.81
C THR A 654 -5.33 -23.01 25.60
N GLU A 655 -4.08 -22.55 25.80
CA GLU A 655 -3.18 -22.23 24.68
C GLU A 655 -2.93 -23.43 23.77
N GLN A 656 -2.83 -24.64 24.34
CA GLN A 656 -2.67 -25.88 23.58
C GLN A 656 -3.82 -26.09 22.59
N VAL A 657 -5.06 -25.90 23.04
CA VAL A 657 -6.24 -26.01 22.17
C VAL A 657 -6.29 -24.87 21.16
N ARG A 658 -5.94 -23.64 21.57
CA ARG A 658 -5.85 -22.51 20.64
C ARG A 658 -4.78 -22.71 19.57
N TRP A 659 -3.68 -23.41 19.89
CA TRP A 659 -2.66 -23.79 18.92
C TRP A 659 -3.23 -24.76 17.86
N LEU A 660 -3.94 -25.80 18.29
CA LEU A 660 -4.64 -26.72 17.36
C LEU A 660 -5.65 -25.97 16.47
N MET A 661 -6.45 -25.06 17.04
CA MET A 661 -7.39 -24.24 16.28
C MET A 661 -6.69 -23.36 15.23
N ARG A 662 -5.51 -22.82 15.52
CA ARG A 662 -4.70 -22.07 14.55
C ARG A 662 -4.11 -23.00 13.47
N GLY A 663 -3.76 -24.23 13.84
CA GLY A 663 -3.22 -25.26 12.95
C GLY A 663 -4.15 -25.62 11.79
N LEU A 664 -5.46 -25.44 11.95
CA LEU A 664 -6.46 -25.64 10.89
C LEU A 664 -6.28 -24.71 9.69
N VAL A 665 -5.57 -23.58 9.84
CA VAL A 665 -5.21 -22.70 8.71
C VAL A 665 -4.00 -23.27 8.00
N CYS A 666 -4.20 -23.88 6.84
CA CYS A 666 -3.16 -24.62 6.10
C CYS A 666 -3.53 -24.82 4.62
N MET A 667 -2.56 -25.25 3.81
CA MET A 667 -2.85 -25.70 2.44
C MET A 667 -3.50 -27.08 2.47
N GLU A 668 -2.80 -28.04 3.06
CA GLU A 668 -3.27 -29.42 3.24
C GLU A 668 -3.17 -29.75 4.74
N HIS A 669 -4.15 -30.48 5.24
CA HIS A 669 -4.20 -30.84 6.66
C HIS A 669 -4.04 -32.36 6.83
N PRO A 670 -3.01 -32.85 7.55
CA PRO A 670 -2.74 -34.28 7.69
C PRO A 670 -3.90 -35.10 8.26
N ASP A 671 -4.50 -34.64 9.37
CA ASP A 671 -5.67 -35.29 9.99
C ASP A 671 -6.68 -34.24 10.47
N TRP A 672 -7.56 -33.81 9.56
CA TRP A 672 -8.53 -32.75 9.86
C TRP A 672 -9.53 -33.17 10.94
N GLU A 673 -10.09 -34.38 10.81
CA GLU A 673 -11.17 -34.85 11.68
C GLU A 673 -10.63 -35.19 13.08
N GLY A 674 -9.47 -35.83 13.18
CA GLY A 674 -8.81 -36.07 14.46
C GLY A 674 -8.42 -34.78 15.17
N SER A 675 -7.99 -33.74 14.44
CA SER A 675 -7.76 -32.40 15.00
C SER A 675 -9.03 -31.79 15.60
N LEU A 676 -10.17 -31.86 14.90
CA LEU A 676 -11.46 -31.34 15.42
C LEU A 676 -11.91 -32.10 16.68
N GLN A 677 -11.76 -33.42 16.68
CA GLN A 677 -12.08 -34.26 17.84
C GLN A 677 -11.18 -33.93 19.03
N THR A 678 -9.88 -33.73 18.80
CA THR A 678 -8.91 -33.34 19.82
C THR A 678 -9.20 -31.95 20.39
N ILE A 679 -9.59 -30.99 19.54
CA ILE A 679 -10.04 -29.66 19.98
C ILE A 679 -11.27 -29.78 20.89
N CYS A 680 -12.25 -30.60 20.51
CA CYS A 680 -13.48 -30.80 21.27
C CYS A 680 -13.25 -31.53 22.61
N SER A 681 -12.33 -32.50 22.64
CA SER A 681 -12.04 -33.30 23.84
C SER A 681 -11.24 -32.50 24.87
N LEU A 682 -10.20 -31.79 24.44
CA LEU A 682 -9.32 -31.02 25.33
C LEU A 682 -9.90 -29.65 25.72
N GLY A 683 -10.69 -29.03 24.84
CA GLY A 683 -11.13 -27.64 25.00
C GLY A 683 -12.49 -27.44 25.67
N GLY A 684 -13.16 -28.52 26.10
CA GLY A 684 -14.43 -28.47 26.82
C GLY A 684 -15.56 -27.79 26.02
N LYS A 685 -16.56 -27.23 26.73
CA LYS A 685 -17.74 -26.60 26.11
C LYS A 685 -17.39 -25.47 25.16
N ALA A 686 -16.45 -24.60 25.54
CA ALA A 686 -16.06 -23.45 24.72
C ALA A 686 -15.51 -23.87 23.35
N ALA A 687 -14.67 -24.91 23.31
CA ALA A 687 -14.13 -25.42 22.05
C ALA A 687 -15.19 -26.18 21.22
N LYS A 688 -16.07 -26.95 21.86
CA LYS A 688 -17.20 -27.62 21.18
C LYS A 688 -18.14 -26.62 20.51
N ASP A 689 -18.55 -25.59 21.26
CA ASP A 689 -19.39 -24.51 20.76
C ASP A 689 -18.69 -23.77 19.60
N TRP A 690 -17.36 -23.55 19.72
CA TRP A 690 -16.56 -22.96 18.66
C TRP A 690 -16.53 -23.83 17.39
N VAL A 691 -16.27 -25.13 17.50
CA VAL A 691 -16.29 -26.06 16.34
C VAL A 691 -17.67 -26.08 15.70
N GLN A 692 -18.73 -26.22 16.51
CA GLN A 692 -20.11 -26.23 16.02
C GLN A 692 -20.47 -24.92 15.31
N ASN A 693 -20.00 -23.77 15.81
CA ASN A 693 -20.17 -22.48 15.17
C ASN A 693 -19.51 -22.42 13.78
N LYS A 694 -18.36 -23.08 13.59
CA LYS A 694 -17.66 -23.11 12.29
C LYS A 694 -18.30 -24.09 11.33
N VAL A 695 -18.69 -25.28 11.81
CA VAL A 695 -19.44 -26.26 11.01
C VAL A 695 -20.75 -25.66 10.52
N SER A 696 -21.54 -25.07 11.42
CA SER A 696 -22.82 -24.42 11.08
C SER A 696 -22.68 -23.20 10.18
N SER A 697 -21.50 -22.56 10.13
CA SER A 697 -21.29 -21.44 9.20
C SER A 697 -21.29 -21.89 7.74
N GLY A 698 -20.89 -23.13 7.46
CA GLY A 698 -20.86 -23.71 6.12
C GLY A 698 -19.80 -23.15 5.16
N PHE A 699 -18.96 -22.17 5.57
CA PHE A 699 -17.92 -21.59 4.69
C PHE A 699 -16.57 -21.35 5.38
N VAL A 700 -16.51 -21.33 6.71
CA VAL A 700 -15.28 -20.87 7.40
C VAL A 700 -14.13 -21.85 7.21
N PHE A 701 -14.39 -23.16 7.27
CA PHE A 701 -13.33 -24.15 7.15
C PHE A 701 -12.77 -24.23 5.73
N GLU A 702 -13.65 -24.20 4.74
CA GLU A 702 -13.31 -24.12 3.32
C GLU A 702 -12.60 -22.79 2.99
N GLY A 703 -12.92 -21.72 3.71
CA GLY A 703 -12.29 -20.42 3.56
C GLY A 703 -10.92 -20.26 4.23
N ILE A 704 -10.48 -21.20 5.11
CA ILE A 704 -9.18 -21.16 5.78
C ILE A 704 -8.22 -22.29 5.40
N CYS A 705 -8.73 -23.38 4.83
CA CYS A 705 -7.95 -24.54 4.41
C CYS A 705 -8.14 -24.81 2.92
N TRP A 706 -7.05 -24.76 2.14
CA TRP A 706 -7.14 -24.89 0.68
C TRP A 706 -7.71 -26.25 0.25
N GLN A 707 -7.27 -27.36 0.87
CA GLN A 707 -7.72 -28.72 0.57
C GLN A 707 -9.24 -28.92 0.77
N LYS A 708 -9.86 -28.08 1.60
CA LYS A 708 -11.32 -28.06 1.80
C LYS A 708 -12.04 -27.12 0.83
N SER A 709 -11.31 -26.20 0.20
CA SER A 709 -11.81 -25.31 -0.82
C SER A 709 -11.80 -25.97 -2.19
N PHE A 710 -12.57 -25.40 -3.12
CA PHE A 710 -12.49 -25.70 -4.54
C PHE A 710 -11.84 -24.53 -5.31
N ILE A 711 -11.09 -23.65 -4.64
CA ILE A 711 -10.34 -22.59 -5.32
C ILE A 711 -9.07 -23.22 -5.93
N PRO A 712 -8.71 -22.93 -7.20
CA PRO A 712 -7.46 -23.40 -7.79
C PRO A 712 -6.27 -23.02 -6.92
N ARG A 713 -5.33 -23.95 -6.77
CA ARG A 713 -4.13 -23.74 -5.96
C ARG A 713 -3.42 -22.43 -6.32
N ALA A 714 -3.15 -22.20 -7.61
CA ALA A 714 -2.48 -20.98 -8.06
C ALA A 714 -3.26 -19.70 -7.68
N ILE A 715 -4.60 -19.71 -7.74
CA ILE A 715 -5.44 -18.58 -7.34
C ILE A 715 -5.40 -18.39 -5.81
N TRP A 716 -5.47 -19.47 -5.05
CA TRP A 716 -5.40 -19.44 -3.59
C TRP A 716 -4.06 -18.87 -3.10
N GLU A 717 -2.94 -19.34 -3.66
CA GLU A 717 -1.58 -18.91 -3.30
C GLU A 717 -1.33 -17.45 -3.71
N ALA A 718 -1.85 -17.02 -4.87
CA ALA A 718 -1.74 -15.64 -5.35
C ALA A 718 -2.60 -14.65 -4.56
N GLY A 719 -3.75 -15.10 -4.03
CA GLY A 719 -4.64 -14.30 -3.20
C GLY A 719 -4.06 -13.99 -1.81
N GLU A 720 -4.40 -12.84 -1.25
CA GLU A 720 -4.01 -12.51 0.12
C GLU A 720 -4.86 -13.31 1.12
N SER A 721 -4.26 -13.86 2.17
CA SER A 721 -4.98 -14.57 3.23
C SER A 721 -5.49 -13.64 4.34
N ASN A 722 -5.28 -12.33 4.23
CA ASN A 722 -5.57 -11.36 5.27
C ASN A 722 -6.22 -10.09 4.69
N SER A 723 -6.91 -9.36 5.55
CA SER A 723 -7.63 -8.11 5.23
C SER A 723 -6.77 -6.86 5.45
N ASN A 724 -5.44 -6.94 5.44
CA ASN A 724 -4.58 -5.80 5.76
C ASN A 724 -4.80 -4.62 4.80
N LEU A 725 -5.08 -4.91 3.52
CA LEU A 725 -5.35 -3.89 2.52
C LEU A 725 -6.60 -3.09 2.89
N ILE A 726 -7.73 -3.76 3.13
CA ILE A 726 -8.99 -3.10 3.47
C ILE A 726 -8.92 -2.44 4.86
N GLU A 727 -8.22 -3.03 5.83
CA GLU A 727 -7.99 -2.41 7.14
C GLU A 727 -7.17 -1.12 7.05
N SER A 728 -6.18 -1.07 6.15
CA SER A 728 -5.40 0.15 5.90
C SER A 728 -6.28 1.23 5.26
N VAL A 729 -7.15 0.86 4.33
CA VAL A 729 -8.14 1.77 3.72
C VAL A 729 -9.09 2.31 4.80
N HIS A 730 -9.70 1.45 5.59
CA HIS A 730 -10.55 1.83 6.73
C HIS A 730 -9.83 2.79 7.67
N ARG A 731 -8.58 2.49 8.02
CA ARG A 731 -7.77 3.36 8.90
C ARG A 731 -7.56 4.74 8.28
N ASP A 732 -7.28 4.82 6.98
CA ASP A 732 -7.07 6.09 6.30
C ASP A 732 -8.36 6.89 6.13
N ALA A 733 -9.49 6.23 5.87
CA ALA A 733 -10.82 6.85 5.82
C ALA A 733 -11.27 7.34 7.21
N ASN A 734 -10.96 6.60 8.28
CA ASN A 734 -11.23 7.00 9.67
C ASN A 734 -10.39 8.22 10.11
N ARG A 735 -9.19 8.41 9.53
CA ARG A 735 -8.38 9.63 9.73
C ARG A 735 -8.97 10.88 9.07
N GLU A 736 -10.03 10.75 8.26
CA GLU A 736 -10.85 11.88 7.79
C GLU A 736 -11.96 12.26 8.80
N GLY A 737 -12.17 11.43 9.83
CA GLY A 737 -13.08 11.67 10.95
C GLY A 737 -13.90 10.43 11.30
N VAL A 738 -14.10 10.23 12.59
CA VAL A 738 -14.97 9.20 13.17
C VAL A 738 -16.24 9.84 13.73
N HIS A 739 -17.30 9.05 13.92
CA HIS A 739 -18.61 9.53 14.41
C HIS A 739 -19.22 10.67 13.58
N CYS A 740 -19.04 10.63 12.26
CA CYS A 740 -19.65 11.57 11.33
C CYS A 740 -21.16 11.36 11.22
N THR A 741 -21.88 12.42 10.83
CA THR A 741 -23.25 12.29 10.30
C THR A 741 -23.21 11.53 8.96
N LEU A 742 -24.32 10.95 8.53
CA LEU A 742 -24.38 10.18 7.28
C LEU A 742 -23.89 10.99 6.07
N LEU A 743 -24.40 12.22 5.92
CA LEU A 743 -23.99 13.11 4.84
C LEU A 743 -22.51 13.50 4.95
N GLY A 744 -22.02 13.78 6.17
CA GLY A 744 -20.62 14.14 6.39
C GLY A 744 -19.66 12.98 6.09
N GLY A 745 -20.01 11.76 6.48
CA GLY A 745 -19.24 10.56 6.17
C GLY A 745 -19.21 10.25 4.67
N LEU A 746 -20.34 10.41 3.99
CA LEU A 746 -20.45 10.24 2.53
C LEU A 746 -19.55 11.23 1.78
N LEU A 747 -19.65 12.53 2.07
CA LEU A 747 -18.85 13.55 1.38
C LEU A 747 -17.34 13.36 1.62
N LYS A 748 -16.94 12.98 2.84
CA LYS A 748 -15.54 12.65 3.13
C LYS A 748 -15.09 11.39 2.40
N GLY A 749 -15.95 10.39 2.28
CA GLY A 749 -15.70 9.18 1.49
C GLY A 749 -15.48 9.53 0.01
N GLN A 750 -16.37 10.34 -0.58
CA GLN A 750 -16.24 10.84 -1.94
C GLN A 750 -14.90 11.54 -2.19
N GLN A 751 -14.50 12.44 -1.29
CA GLN A 751 -13.24 13.17 -1.40
C GLN A 751 -12.03 12.23 -1.33
N PHE A 752 -12.05 11.25 -0.42
CA PHE A 752 -10.98 10.28 -0.26
C PHE A 752 -10.84 9.38 -1.49
N ASP A 753 -11.94 8.82 -1.97
CA ASP A 753 -11.96 7.92 -3.12
C ASP A 753 -11.52 8.68 -4.39
N ALA A 754 -12.00 9.92 -4.59
CA ALA A 754 -11.57 10.77 -5.71
C ALA A 754 -10.07 11.14 -5.64
N MET A 755 -9.54 11.38 -4.44
CA MET A 755 -8.10 11.65 -4.26
C MET A 755 -7.24 10.44 -4.66
N LYS A 756 -7.66 9.24 -4.25
CA LYS A 756 -6.98 7.99 -4.58
C LYS A 756 -6.97 7.75 -6.09
N MET A 757 -8.11 7.91 -6.76
CA MET A 757 -8.20 7.79 -8.22
C MET A 757 -7.32 8.80 -8.94
N LYS A 758 -7.30 10.08 -8.51
CA LYS A 758 -6.42 11.09 -9.10
C LYS A 758 -4.94 10.77 -8.93
N THR A 759 -4.55 10.22 -7.78
CA THR A 759 -3.16 9.81 -7.53
C THR A 759 -2.77 8.66 -8.45
N LEU A 760 -3.66 7.69 -8.65
CA LEU A 760 -3.43 6.58 -9.58
C LEU A 760 -3.35 7.07 -11.03
N ALA A 761 -4.28 7.91 -11.47
CA ALA A 761 -4.25 8.48 -12.82
C ALA A 761 -2.97 9.30 -13.06
N ALA A 762 -2.45 9.99 -12.05
CA ALA A 762 -1.18 10.71 -12.13
C ALA A 762 0.04 9.77 -12.23
N TYR A 763 0.02 8.63 -11.54
CA TYR A 763 1.03 7.60 -11.70
C TYR A 763 0.99 6.98 -13.10
N GLU A 764 -0.19 6.57 -13.56
CA GLU A 764 -0.36 5.92 -14.87
C GLU A 764 -0.02 6.86 -16.04
N SER A 765 -0.36 8.15 -15.93
CA SER A 765 -0.14 9.10 -17.03
C SER A 765 1.25 9.74 -17.01
N TRP A 766 1.85 9.92 -15.82
CA TRP A 766 3.03 10.77 -15.65
C TRP A 766 4.17 10.12 -14.85
N GLY A 767 3.99 8.89 -14.36
CA GLY A 767 4.96 8.18 -13.52
C GLY A 767 5.15 8.80 -12.14
N ILE A 768 4.23 9.69 -11.72
CA ILE A 768 4.34 10.42 -10.46
C ILE A 768 3.74 9.61 -9.32
N THR A 769 4.59 9.13 -8.43
CA THR A 769 4.19 8.42 -7.21
C THR A 769 3.91 9.39 -6.05
N PRO A 770 3.02 9.05 -5.11
CA PRO A 770 2.74 9.88 -3.93
C PRO A 770 3.92 9.92 -2.92
N THR A 771 4.92 9.07 -3.09
CA THR A 771 6.13 9.01 -2.26
C THR A 771 7.37 8.77 -3.12
N TYR A 772 8.56 9.10 -2.61
CA TYR A 772 9.84 8.85 -3.28
C TYR A 772 10.23 7.36 -3.41
N LYS A 773 9.47 6.48 -2.73
CA LYS A 773 9.65 5.03 -2.80
C LYS A 773 9.21 4.51 -4.16
N SER A 774 9.85 3.44 -4.64
CA SER A 774 9.33 2.75 -5.83
C SER A 774 7.98 2.13 -5.50
N ALA A 775 7.12 2.06 -6.51
CA ALA A 775 5.91 1.25 -6.43
C ALA A 775 6.22 -0.26 -6.55
N HIS A 776 7.47 -0.71 -6.49
CA HIS A 776 7.78 -2.13 -6.71
C HIS A 776 7.55 -2.99 -5.45
N ILE A 777 7.08 -4.22 -5.65
CA ILE A 777 6.75 -5.18 -4.58
C ILE A 777 7.96 -5.55 -3.69
N SER A 778 9.20 -5.45 -4.21
CA SER A 778 10.42 -5.72 -3.44
C SER A 778 10.60 -4.78 -2.24
N GLU A 779 10.14 -3.53 -2.32
CA GLU A 779 10.18 -2.62 -1.16
C GLU A 779 9.21 -3.03 -0.06
N ASN A 780 8.05 -3.59 -0.44
CA ASN A 780 7.09 -4.15 0.50
C ASN A 780 7.67 -5.38 1.20
N ALA A 781 8.34 -6.27 0.47
CA ALA A 781 8.99 -7.46 1.04
C ALA A 781 10.03 -7.09 2.11
N VAL A 782 10.94 -6.16 1.81
CA VAL A 782 11.93 -5.64 2.77
C VAL A 782 11.26 -5.01 3.99
N SER A 783 10.23 -4.18 3.77
CA SER A 783 9.51 -3.51 4.87
C SER A 783 8.71 -4.49 5.74
N ASN A 784 8.18 -5.55 5.15
CA ASN A 784 7.42 -6.59 5.86
C ASN A 784 8.35 -7.44 6.74
N LEU A 785 9.50 -7.87 6.21
CA LEU A 785 10.53 -8.58 6.99
C LEU A 785 10.97 -7.74 8.19
N LYS A 786 11.39 -6.49 7.97
CA LYS A 786 11.81 -5.60 9.07
C LYS A 786 10.73 -5.44 10.16
N ARG A 787 9.47 -5.29 9.76
CA ARG A 787 8.34 -5.17 10.70
C ARG A 787 8.13 -6.46 11.48
N ARG A 788 8.23 -7.61 10.82
CA ARG A 788 8.08 -8.92 11.44
C ARG A 788 9.20 -9.22 12.43
N ASP A 789 10.45 -8.93 12.07
CA ASP A 789 11.60 -9.10 12.96
C ASP A 789 11.44 -8.26 14.22
N TYR A 790 11.02 -7.00 14.06
CA TYR A 790 10.75 -6.11 15.18
C TYR A 790 9.61 -6.62 16.08
N GLN A 791 8.50 -7.09 15.50
CA GLN A 791 7.40 -7.67 16.26
C GLN A 791 7.81 -8.94 17.02
N THR A 792 8.58 -9.81 16.35
CA THR A 792 9.10 -11.04 16.95
C THR A 792 10.04 -10.71 18.09
N HIS A 793 11.00 -9.81 17.88
CA HIS A 793 11.92 -9.36 18.92
C HIS A 793 11.17 -8.76 20.13
N ARG A 794 10.19 -7.89 19.90
CA ARG A 794 9.34 -7.36 20.99
C ARG A 794 8.61 -8.47 21.75
N ARG A 795 8.11 -9.49 21.06
CA ARG A 795 7.48 -10.65 21.70
C ARG A 795 8.49 -11.41 22.55
N LEU A 796 9.68 -11.70 22.03
CA LEU A 796 10.72 -12.41 22.77
C LEU A 796 11.16 -11.62 24.02
N VAL A 797 11.37 -10.31 23.91
CA VAL A 797 11.68 -9.44 25.06
C VAL A 797 10.55 -9.44 26.10
N ALA A 798 9.29 -9.49 25.65
CA ALA A 798 8.16 -9.60 26.58
C ALA A 798 8.12 -10.97 27.29
N GLU A 799 8.54 -12.05 26.62
CA GLU A 799 8.73 -13.35 27.27
C GLU A 799 9.90 -13.32 28.27
N ASP A 800 11.03 -12.67 27.95
CA ASP A 800 12.15 -12.49 28.90
C ASP A 800 11.68 -11.80 30.18
N ALA A 801 10.90 -10.73 30.06
CA ALA A 801 10.34 -10.02 31.21
C ALA A 801 9.41 -10.92 32.06
N LYS A 802 8.71 -11.88 31.44
CA LYS A 802 7.93 -12.88 32.18
C LYS A 802 8.85 -13.88 32.89
N ILE A 803 9.92 -14.34 32.24
CA ILE A 803 10.93 -15.21 32.85
C ILE A 803 11.55 -14.53 34.07
N GLU A 804 11.93 -13.25 33.97
CA GLU A 804 12.45 -12.46 35.10
C GLU A 804 11.45 -12.35 36.25
N ALA A 805 10.18 -12.03 35.94
CA ALA A 805 9.13 -11.94 36.94
C ALA A 805 8.88 -13.29 37.66
N TRP A 806 8.99 -14.40 36.93
CA TRP A 806 8.89 -15.74 37.50
C TRP A 806 10.13 -16.12 38.33
N ASN A 807 11.33 -15.80 37.86
CA ASN A 807 12.58 -15.99 38.61
C ASN A 807 12.54 -15.21 39.94
N PHE A 808 12.06 -13.96 39.91
CA PHE A 808 11.87 -13.17 41.13
C PHE A 808 10.87 -13.83 42.10
N LYS A 809 9.71 -14.29 41.61
CA LYS A 809 8.73 -15.01 42.43
C LYS A 809 9.29 -16.32 43.00
N PHE A 810 10.08 -17.04 42.22
CA PHE A 810 10.73 -18.29 42.65
C PHE A 810 11.73 -18.00 43.76
N ASN A 811 12.64 -17.04 43.58
CA ASN A 811 13.61 -16.65 44.62
C ASN A 811 12.93 -16.18 45.90
N ALA A 812 11.90 -15.33 45.80
CA ALA A 812 11.14 -14.89 46.97
C ALA A 812 10.47 -16.06 47.72
N SER A 813 9.97 -17.07 46.98
CA SER A 813 9.37 -18.27 47.57
C SER A 813 10.42 -19.15 48.26
N VAL A 814 11.59 -19.33 47.63
CA VAL A 814 12.74 -20.07 48.20
C VAL A 814 13.28 -19.37 49.45
N GLU A 815 13.45 -18.05 49.44
CA GLU A 815 13.88 -17.29 50.63
C GLU A 815 12.91 -17.45 51.80
N ASN A 816 11.60 -17.40 51.53
CA ASN A 816 10.58 -17.59 52.55
C ASN A 816 10.62 -19.01 53.12
N TYR A 817 10.84 -20.02 52.27
CA TYR A 817 11.04 -21.40 52.70
C TYR A 817 12.29 -21.56 53.57
N ILE A 818 13.44 -21.01 53.16
CA ILE A 818 14.69 -21.04 53.95
C ILE A 818 14.49 -20.36 55.32
N LYS A 819 13.79 -19.21 55.37
CA LYS A 819 13.46 -18.52 56.63
C LYS A 819 12.59 -19.40 57.53
N ALA A 820 11.59 -20.09 56.97
CA ALA A 820 10.75 -21.02 57.72
C ALA A 820 11.54 -22.22 58.24
N GLN A 821 12.40 -22.82 57.41
CA GLN A 821 13.27 -23.94 57.80
C GLN A 821 14.22 -23.55 58.95
N ARG A 822 14.84 -22.37 58.88
CA ARG A 822 15.67 -21.83 59.99
C ARG A 822 14.87 -21.64 61.27
N ALA A 823 13.64 -21.12 61.18
CA ALA A 823 12.76 -20.95 62.32
C ALA A 823 12.34 -22.30 62.95
N THR A 824 12.05 -23.31 62.13
CA THR A 824 11.78 -24.68 62.59
C THR A 824 13.00 -25.26 63.31
N LEU A 825 14.20 -25.11 62.74
CA LEU A 825 15.45 -25.61 63.32
C LEU A 825 15.75 -24.94 64.67
N ALA A 826 15.63 -23.62 64.75
CA ALA A 826 15.82 -22.88 66.00
C ALA A 826 14.84 -23.35 67.09
N LYS A 827 13.59 -23.66 66.72
CA LYS A 827 12.60 -24.17 67.67
C LYS A 827 12.89 -25.61 68.12
N ARG A 828 13.41 -26.46 67.23
CA ARG A 828 13.92 -27.81 67.58
C ARG A 828 15.08 -27.73 68.57
N GLN A 829 16.00 -26.79 68.37
CA GLN A 829 17.13 -26.58 69.29
C GLN A 829 16.66 -26.07 70.66
N GLN A 830 15.69 -25.15 70.71
CA GLN A 830 15.08 -24.70 71.97
C GLN A 830 14.39 -25.85 72.72
N LEU A 831 13.67 -26.72 71.99
CA LEU A 831 13.01 -27.88 72.58
C LEU A 831 14.00 -28.90 73.16
N ALA A 832 15.15 -29.10 72.51
CA ALA A 832 16.18 -30.03 72.95
C ALA A 832 16.89 -29.62 74.26
N GLY A 833 16.80 -28.35 74.64
CA GLY A 833 17.42 -27.81 75.86
C GLY A 833 16.44 -27.39 76.96
N GLU A 834 15.15 -27.76 76.89
CA GLU A 834 14.13 -27.35 77.86
C GLU A 834 13.65 -28.53 78.72
N ASP A 835 13.96 -28.47 80.02
CA ASP A 835 13.63 -29.51 81.00
C ASP A 835 12.29 -29.27 81.73
N ASN A 836 11.68 -28.09 81.60
CA ASN A 836 10.40 -27.79 82.23
C ASN A 836 9.21 -28.33 81.41
N ALA A 837 8.45 -29.26 82.00
CA ALA A 837 7.35 -29.96 81.31
C ALA A 837 6.26 -29.05 80.71
N GLN A 838 5.86 -27.98 81.41
CA GLN A 838 4.83 -27.05 80.90
C GLN A 838 5.35 -26.18 79.76
N ARG A 839 6.61 -25.74 79.82
CA ARG A 839 7.23 -24.96 78.74
C ARG A 839 7.53 -25.83 77.53
N ARG A 840 7.95 -27.06 77.75
CA ARG A 840 8.22 -28.06 76.70
C ARG A 840 6.96 -28.36 75.86
N GLN A 841 5.81 -28.58 76.49
CA GLN A 841 4.56 -28.81 75.76
C GLN A 841 4.15 -27.60 74.88
N LYS A 842 4.34 -26.37 75.39
CA LYS A 842 4.12 -25.15 74.60
C LYS A 842 5.11 -25.02 73.42
N LEU A 843 6.37 -25.44 73.60
CA LEU A 843 7.37 -25.47 72.53
C LEU A 843 7.05 -26.52 71.47
N GLU A 844 6.48 -27.67 71.85
CA GLU A 844 6.02 -28.72 70.93
C GLU A 844 4.87 -28.24 70.04
N ASP A 845 3.84 -27.59 70.62
CA ASP A 845 2.73 -26.99 69.87
C ASP A 845 3.21 -25.91 68.88
N ASP A 846 4.16 -25.07 69.30
CA ASP A 846 4.76 -24.05 68.44
C ASP A 846 5.60 -24.67 67.31
N LEU A 847 6.36 -25.73 67.61
CA LEU A 847 7.16 -26.45 66.62
C LEU A 847 6.27 -27.08 65.56
N GLU A 848 5.15 -27.69 65.96
CA GLU A 848 4.19 -28.29 65.03
C GLU A 848 3.58 -27.24 64.08
N LYS A 849 3.23 -26.05 64.60
CA LYS A 849 2.77 -24.92 63.77
C LYS A 849 3.85 -24.47 62.78
N LYS A 850 5.12 -24.43 63.18
CA LYS A 850 6.23 -24.07 62.29
C LYS A 850 6.48 -25.11 61.21
N ILE A 851 6.41 -26.40 61.53
CA ILE A 851 6.51 -27.50 60.55
C ILE A 851 5.38 -27.43 59.51
N ARG A 852 4.13 -27.19 59.94
CA ARG A 852 3.00 -27.01 58.99
C ARG A 852 3.20 -25.80 58.07
N SER A 853 3.74 -24.70 58.61
CA SER A 853 4.07 -23.51 57.82
C SER A 853 5.20 -23.77 56.81
N GLU A 854 6.23 -24.53 57.21
CA GLU A 854 7.35 -24.94 56.35
C GLU A 854 6.86 -25.80 55.19
N ASN A 855 6.04 -26.83 55.46
CA ASN A 855 5.46 -27.70 54.42
C ASN A 855 4.59 -26.91 53.43
N ARG A 856 3.75 -25.98 53.91
CA ARG A 856 2.95 -25.11 53.03
C ARG A 856 3.83 -24.25 52.11
N LEU A 857 4.94 -23.73 52.61
CA LEU A 857 5.87 -22.93 51.82
C LEU A 857 6.66 -23.79 50.82
N LYS A 858 6.99 -25.03 51.19
CA LYS A 858 7.57 -26.03 50.28
C LYS A 858 6.63 -26.33 49.11
N ASP A 859 5.36 -26.62 49.38
CA ASP A 859 4.34 -26.85 48.35
C ASP A 859 4.17 -25.63 47.44
N MET A 860 4.31 -24.42 48.00
CA MET A 860 4.25 -23.17 47.23
C MET A 860 5.47 -23.02 46.30
N VAL A 861 6.68 -23.36 46.77
CA VAL A 861 7.89 -23.39 45.92
C VAL A 861 7.72 -24.39 44.77
N GLU A 862 7.21 -25.59 45.04
CA GLU A 862 6.95 -26.62 44.02
C GLU A 862 5.86 -26.19 43.01
N LYS A 863 4.80 -25.50 43.47
CA LYS A 863 3.78 -24.91 42.57
C LYS A 863 4.35 -23.79 41.70
N VAL A 864 5.19 -22.94 42.25
CA VAL A 864 5.86 -21.88 41.48
C VAL A 864 6.87 -22.49 40.51
N TYR A 865 7.57 -23.56 40.91
CA TYR A 865 8.50 -24.32 40.07
C TYR A 865 7.81 -25.04 38.91
N SER A 866 6.67 -25.67 39.14
CA SER A 866 5.90 -26.33 38.07
C SER A 866 5.27 -25.30 37.13
N GLY A 867 4.81 -24.15 37.65
CA GLY A 867 4.23 -23.06 36.87
C GLY A 867 5.19 -22.41 35.86
N ARG A 868 6.51 -22.48 36.08
CA ARG A 868 7.52 -21.95 35.15
C ARG A 868 7.87 -22.87 33.99
N ALA A 869 7.51 -24.16 34.03
CA ALA A 869 7.86 -25.12 32.98
C ALA A 869 7.36 -24.70 31.58
N ALA A 870 6.22 -24.00 31.53
CA ALA A 870 5.63 -23.45 30.30
C ALA A 870 6.44 -22.31 29.66
N LEU A 871 7.45 -21.76 30.37
CA LEU A 871 8.35 -20.71 29.86
C LEU A 871 9.70 -21.27 29.41
N GLY A 872 9.95 -22.57 29.55
CA GLY A 872 11.16 -23.21 29.05
C GLY A 872 11.30 -23.00 27.53
N ASN A 873 12.50 -22.64 27.08
CA ASN A 873 12.82 -22.35 25.67
C ASN A 873 12.02 -21.19 25.04
N THR A 874 11.51 -20.27 25.87
CA THR A 874 10.90 -19.01 25.41
C THR A 874 11.88 -17.84 25.61
N GLY A 875 11.55 -16.67 25.03
CA GLY A 875 12.39 -15.48 25.19
C GLY A 875 13.56 -15.39 24.21
N THR A 876 14.48 -14.47 24.46
CA THR A 876 15.66 -14.24 23.61
C THR A 876 16.82 -15.18 23.94
N GLY A 877 16.72 -15.96 25.02
CA GLY A 877 17.83 -16.77 25.56
C GLY A 877 18.80 -15.98 26.44
N LYS A 878 18.65 -14.65 26.57
CA LYS A 878 19.46 -13.82 27.49
C LYS A 878 19.08 -14.00 28.95
N VAL A 879 17.81 -14.35 29.21
CA VAL A 879 17.30 -14.62 30.56
C VAL A 879 16.92 -16.09 30.63
N MET A 880 17.63 -16.83 31.47
CA MET A 880 17.36 -18.25 31.69
C MET A 880 16.52 -18.43 32.96
N LEU A 881 15.71 -19.49 32.99
CA LEU A 881 15.04 -19.92 34.22
C LEU A 881 16.10 -20.37 35.23
N LEU A 882 16.01 -19.89 36.46
CA LEU A 882 16.94 -20.29 37.53
C LEU A 882 16.76 -21.77 37.86
N GLU A 883 17.84 -22.55 37.89
CA GLU A 883 17.79 -23.96 38.29
C GLU A 883 17.37 -24.10 39.77
N ALA A 884 16.73 -25.22 40.13
CA ALA A 884 16.48 -25.52 41.53
C ALA A 884 17.81 -25.88 42.20
N VAL A 885 18.11 -25.22 43.33
CA VAL A 885 19.22 -25.57 44.22
C VAL A 885 18.82 -26.71 45.15
#